data_AF-A0A8J7JYM4-F1
#
_entry.id   AF-A0A8J7JYM4-F1
#
_cell.length_a   1.000
_cell.length_b   1.000
_cell.length_c   1.000
_cell.angle_alpha   90.00
_cell.angle_beta   90.00
_cell.angle_gamma   90.00
#
_symmetry.space_group_name_H-M   'P 1'
#
loop_
_entity.id
_entity.type
_entity.pdbx_description
1 polymer ?
#
loop_
_entity_poly.entity_id
_entity_poly.type
_entity_poly.pdbx_seq_one_letter_code
_entity_poly.pdbx_strand_id
1 'polypeptide(L)'
;MKLKYLLTLFLISSVPQAQAQITPTANDANTIVNQTGNTFTITGGTQIDANLFHSLQKFGLNENQIADFVTNPGTQNVLGRITGGDASVINGLIKITGSDANLFLMNPAGIIFGSGARLDVPGSFTATTANGIGFGNKWFNASGANNYVELIGEPNSFAFTMSEPGAIANDGFGNLAVKTGKNLTFLGGTVVNTRELRAPGGNVVNATVTGQSIVKITQPGNILSLEIQPIAASSSLPNNWSLPILSLPQLLTGGGVTNATGLTISGDEVKLTGSGLKIENGDLLIDALSAGNATLSSSRNLISVGQSGQGLTTSGDLNLLAQNTINLFDGAGVDEFLILQAGGDLKVQGNQNIDIQLGNDKSIFQTGGNLNLVSDGLINGNARFVTGGNFSVQNLSGGTGNFTSSFLSPIGTNSTGIISSNGDVNFGNYTGYSLKVEAKGSISGGDIKITQPNASLVGTDPDIAVLKNSSSLILRAGLTELRNPASSSPTTVEGSTFTNTNTSTSPGNITLENITIEPSANDEILGSVILSAKNNINVNGNISVGNFGLYGTFNGINSPLTLNSSEGNISVTGDIDAGNTILSAAKDINIENLNSISSENGLGSGDDFAFLSSKTGKITVNTISVPFGSIDINAADVFRAKGTFLNSFTFSGPSDVPVSIQAQQNINIQHGGVKLTDGVAVEKDTAGNTIYRVKADGRRVFFRGRGDDSQIIFVDENGNPVPDRPITVNSVAFDVNSISTDESFTAGLIVKKGGVDAGLYGAFGDTFLSGSSDINVVGIPKPNQPTPNEEVVQRQLNQEEKNSICPPQTTVAFNQGKNTRGGQTTTISQPPNKDTCTTANKENILKVVPDNRI
;
A
#
# COMPACT_ATOMS: atom_id res chain seq x y z
N MET A 1 18.05 -68.46 -36.84
CA MET A 1 17.15 -68.33 -35.67
C MET A 1 15.91 -67.55 -36.12
N LYS A 2 14.69 -67.92 -35.71
CA LYS A 2 13.45 -67.40 -36.34
C LYS A 2 13.12 -65.97 -35.91
N LEU A 3 12.89 -65.08 -36.88
CA LEU A 3 12.30 -63.77 -36.68
C LEU A 3 10.78 -63.93 -36.50
N LYS A 4 10.22 -63.48 -35.37
CA LYS A 4 8.77 -63.38 -35.14
C LYS A 4 8.37 -61.91 -35.09
N TYR A 5 7.60 -61.47 -36.07
CA TYR A 5 6.85 -60.21 -35.97
C TYR A 5 5.73 -60.39 -34.95
N LEU A 6 5.64 -59.48 -33.97
CA LEU A 6 4.51 -59.37 -33.05
C LEU A 6 3.64 -58.20 -33.53
N LEU A 7 2.51 -58.52 -34.16
CA LEU A 7 1.55 -57.53 -34.63
C LEU A 7 0.70 -57.07 -33.44
N THR A 8 1.01 -55.92 -32.85
CA THR A 8 0.23 -55.34 -31.76
C THR A 8 -1.04 -54.69 -32.31
N LEU A 9 -2.18 -55.31 -32.03
CA LEU A 9 -3.49 -54.80 -32.43
C LEU A 9 -3.90 -53.64 -31.50
N PHE A 10 -3.86 -52.40 -32.01
CA PHE A 10 -4.36 -51.23 -31.27
C PHE A 10 -5.89 -51.30 -31.21
N LEU A 11 -6.42 -51.84 -30.11
CA LEU A 11 -7.82 -51.70 -29.74
C LEU A 11 -8.05 -50.24 -29.34
N ILE A 12 -8.50 -49.43 -30.30
CA ILE A 12 -9.05 -48.11 -30.03
C ILE A 12 -10.36 -48.32 -29.27
N SER A 13 -10.29 -48.30 -27.94
CA SER A 13 -11.46 -48.20 -27.09
C SER A 13 -12.11 -46.85 -27.33
N SER A 14 -13.17 -46.83 -28.14
CA SER A 14 -14.04 -45.68 -28.26
C SER A 14 -14.68 -45.41 -26.90
N VAL A 15 -14.16 -44.39 -26.20
CA VAL A 15 -14.81 -43.88 -24.99
C VAL A 15 -16.20 -43.41 -25.44
N PRO A 16 -17.30 -43.95 -24.86
CA PRO A 16 -18.63 -43.51 -25.26
C PRO A 16 -18.79 -42.03 -24.91
N GLN A 17 -19.01 -41.19 -25.92
CA GLN A 17 -19.40 -39.80 -25.68
C GLN A 17 -20.67 -39.80 -24.83
N ALA A 18 -20.67 -39.04 -23.74
CA ALA A 18 -21.87 -38.84 -22.94
C ALA A 18 -22.91 -38.09 -23.77
N GLN A 19 -23.91 -38.82 -24.30
CA GLN A 19 -25.08 -38.18 -24.87
C GLN A 19 -25.91 -37.56 -23.75
N ALA A 20 -26.24 -36.26 -23.85
CA ALA A 20 -27.13 -35.62 -22.90
C ALA A 20 -28.50 -36.31 -22.88
N GLN A 21 -28.89 -36.79 -21.71
CA GLN A 21 -30.14 -37.48 -21.48
C GLN A 21 -30.61 -37.23 -20.05
N ILE A 22 -31.89 -36.92 -19.87
CA ILE A 22 -32.53 -36.87 -18.56
C ILE A 22 -33.31 -38.17 -18.38
N THR A 23 -32.99 -38.95 -17.35
CA THR A 23 -33.66 -40.22 -17.05
C THR A 23 -34.08 -40.27 -15.57
N PRO A 24 -35.31 -40.69 -15.24
CA PRO A 24 -35.73 -40.86 -13.84
C PRO A 24 -35.02 -42.05 -13.18
N THR A 25 -34.80 -41.98 -11.87
CA THR A 25 -34.38 -43.16 -11.10
C THR A 25 -35.57 -44.12 -11.03
N ALA A 26 -35.39 -45.38 -11.44
CA ALA A 26 -36.48 -46.36 -11.44
C ALA A 26 -37.02 -46.61 -10.02
N ASN A 27 -38.35 -46.57 -9.88
CA ASN A 27 -39.08 -46.81 -8.63
C ASN A 27 -38.74 -45.87 -7.46
N ASP A 28 -38.27 -44.65 -7.73
CA ASP A 28 -37.97 -43.65 -6.70
C ASP A 28 -38.49 -42.25 -7.05
N ALA A 29 -38.88 -41.51 -6.02
CA ALA A 29 -39.50 -40.17 -6.07
C ALA A 29 -40.71 -40.01 -7.00
N ASN A 30 -41.21 -41.07 -7.67
CA ASN A 30 -42.25 -40.98 -8.71
C ASN A 30 -41.94 -39.94 -9.82
N THR A 31 -40.65 -39.73 -10.14
CA THR A 31 -40.25 -38.78 -11.19
C THR A 31 -40.71 -39.27 -12.57
N ILE A 32 -41.39 -38.42 -13.33
CA ILE A 32 -41.80 -38.69 -14.71
C ILE A 32 -41.09 -37.69 -15.62
N VAL A 33 -40.40 -38.19 -16.65
CA VAL A 33 -39.70 -37.36 -17.65
C VAL A 33 -40.28 -37.64 -19.02
N ASN A 34 -40.94 -36.65 -19.61
CA ASN A 34 -41.52 -36.74 -20.95
C ASN A 34 -40.78 -35.79 -21.90
N GLN A 35 -40.14 -36.32 -22.94
CA GLN A 35 -39.46 -35.50 -23.95
C GLN A 35 -40.41 -35.20 -25.11
N THR A 36 -40.63 -33.91 -25.40
CA THR A 36 -41.31 -33.43 -26.61
C THR A 36 -40.37 -32.49 -27.37
N GLY A 37 -39.85 -32.96 -28.50
CA GLY A 37 -38.79 -32.25 -29.23
C GLY A 37 -37.56 -32.03 -28.34
N ASN A 38 -37.18 -30.77 -28.16
CA ASN A 38 -36.05 -30.37 -27.31
C ASN A 38 -36.40 -30.17 -25.82
N THR A 39 -37.67 -30.28 -25.44
CA THR A 39 -38.10 -30.04 -24.05
C THR A 39 -38.31 -31.35 -23.30
N PHE A 40 -37.55 -31.56 -22.23
CA PHE A 40 -37.77 -32.57 -21.21
C PHE A 40 -38.69 -31.98 -20.13
N THR A 41 -39.96 -32.36 -20.16
CA THR A 41 -40.94 -31.97 -19.14
C THR A 41 -40.84 -32.93 -17.97
N ILE A 42 -40.42 -32.43 -16.81
CA ILE A 42 -40.22 -33.19 -15.58
C ILE A 42 -41.46 -32.95 -14.70
N THR A 43 -42.17 -34.03 -14.38
CA THR A 43 -43.48 -34.06 -13.70
C THR A 43 -43.51 -35.20 -12.68
N GLY A 44 -44.64 -35.37 -12.00
CA GLY A 44 -44.73 -36.31 -10.87
C GLY A 44 -43.91 -35.76 -9.71
N GLY A 45 -42.97 -36.56 -9.21
CA GLY A 45 -42.24 -36.22 -7.99
C GLY A 45 -43.00 -36.61 -6.73
N THR A 46 -42.30 -36.60 -5.60
CA THR A 46 -42.90 -36.81 -4.28
C THR A 46 -42.98 -35.46 -3.59
N GLN A 47 -44.19 -34.89 -3.48
CA GLN A 47 -44.44 -33.66 -2.72
C GLN A 47 -44.65 -34.00 -1.25
N ILE A 48 -43.87 -33.38 -0.36
CA ILE A 48 -44.06 -33.43 1.10
C ILE A 48 -43.96 -32.01 1.63
N ASP A 49 -45.01 -31.55 2.31
CA ASP A 49 -45.15 -30.16 2.73
C ASP A 49 -44.91 -29.21 1.53
N ALA A 50 -44.03 -28.21 1.65
CA ALA A 50 -43.69 -27.30 0.57
C ALA A 50 -42.57 -27.81 -0.39
N ASN A 51 -42.04 -29.02 -0.16
CA ASN A 51 -40.90 -29.58 -0.89
C ASN A 51 -41.34 -30.61 -1.96
N LEU A 52 -40.92 -30.40 -3.21
CA LEU A 52 -41.08 -31.36 -4.30
C LEU A 52 -39.76 -32.09 -4.56
N PHE A 53 -39.73 -33.39 -4.31
CA PHE A 53 -38.54 -34.22 -4.53
C PHE A 53 -38.59 -34.95 -5.87
N HIS A 54 -37.49 -34.87 -6.62
CA HIS A 54 -37.24 -35.65 -7.83
C HIS A 54 -35.93 -36.45 -7.69
N SER A 55 -35.96 -37.69 -8.15
CA SER A 55 -34.78 -38.52 -8.34
C SER A 55 -34.58 -38.86 -9.81
N LEU A 56 -33.38 -38.61 -10.29
CA LEU A 56 -32.94 -38.79 -11.67
C LEU A 56 -31.72 -39.70 -11.68
N GLN A 57 -31.63 -40.64 -12.62
CA GLN A 57 -30.42 -41.43 -12.79
C GLN A 57 -29.37 -40.66 -13.60
N LYS A 58 -29.79 -39.92 -14.62
CA LYS A 58 -28.94 -38.97 -15.37
C LYS A 58 -29.66 -37.63 -15.52
N PHE A 59 -28.88 -36.55 -15.50
CA PHE A 59 -29.36 -35.21 -15.82
C PHE A 59 -28.29 -34.47 -16.61
N GLY A 60 -28.58 -34.19 -17.88
CA GLY A 60 -27.74 -33.37 -18.75
C GLY A 60 -28.58 -32.81 -19.91
N LEU A 61 -28.12 -31.70 -20.48
CA LEU A 61 -28.77 -30.98 -21.58
C LEU A 61 -27.74 -30.64 -22.66
N ASN A 62 -28.09 -30.87 -23.92
CA ASN A 62 -27.40 -30.27 -25.07
C ASN A 62 -27.85 -28.82 -25.28
N GLU A 63 -27.19 -28.12 -26.20
CA GLU A 63 -27.62 -26.80 -26.66
C GLU A 63 -29.06 -26.83 -27.19
N ASN A 64 -29.83 -25.78 -26.91
CA ASN A 64 -31.25 -25.63 -27.24
C ASN A 64 -32.20 -26.64 -26.58
N GLN A 65 -31.73 -27.51 -25.68
CA GLN A 65 -32.60 -28.36 -24.87
C GLN A 65 -33.07 -27.65 -23.60
N ILE A 66 -34.25 -28.02 -23.12
CA ILE A 66 -34.90 -27.43 -21.94
C ILE A 66 -35.25 -28.54 -20.95
N ALA A 67 -34.87 -28.39 -19.68
CA ALA A 67 -35.44 -29.15 -18.57
C ALA A 67 -36.49 -28.27 -17.87
N ASP A 68 -37.77 -28.59 -18.03
CA ASP A 68 -38.88 -27.85 -17.42
C ASP A 68 -39.45 -28.65 -16.25
N PHE A 69 -39.13 -28.23 -15.02
CA PHE A 69 -39.68 -28.78 -13.79
C PHE A 69 -41.08 -28.19 -13.56
N VAL A 70 -42.11 -28.99 -13.82
CA VAL A 70 -43.51 -28.57 -13.65
C VAL A 70 -43.96 -28.88 -12.23
N THR A 71 -44.32 -27.82 -11.52
CA THR A 71 -44.66 -27.79 -10.10
C THR A 71 -46.14 -27.49 -9.87
N ASN A 72 -46.63 -27.79 -8.66
CA ASN A 72 -47.97 -27.40 -8.24
C ASN A 72 -47.95 -26.04 -7.53
N PRO A 73 -49.07 -25.29 -7.50
CA PRO A 73 -49.19 -24.11 -6.65
C PRO A 73 -48.90 -24.46 -5.18
N GLY A 74 -48.05 -23.66 -4.52
CA GLY A 74 -47.63 -23.88 -3.13
C GLY A 74 -46.31 -24.65 -2.94
N THR A 75 -45.73 -25.24 -4.00
CA THR A 75 -44.33 -25.71 -3.93
C THR A 75 -43.40 -24.52 -3.68
N GLN A 76 -42.54 -24.60 -2.67
CA GLN A 76 -41.53 -23.58 -2.35
C GLN A 76 -40.11 -24.04 -2.73
N ASN A 77 -39.84 -25.34 -2.67
CA ASN A 77 -38.53 -25.90 -3.03
C ASN A 77 -38.72 -27.12 -3.95
N VAL A 78 -37.97 -27.16 -5.05
CA VAL A 78 -37.78 -28.34 -5.89
C VAL A 78 -36.39 -28.90 -5.60
N LEU A 79 -36.29 -30.19 -5.28
CA LEU A 79 -35.04 -30.86 -4.96
C LEU A 79 -34.79 -32.03 -5.92
N GLY A 80 -33.84 -31.87 -6.84
CA GLY A 80 -33.41 -32.90 -7.77
C GLY A 80 -32.11 -33.57 -7.32
N ARG A 81 -32.12 -34.89 -7.13
CA ARG A 81 -30.89 -35.70 -6.96
C ARG A 81 -30.52 -36.47 -8.22
N ILE A 82 -29.22 -36.58 -8.51
CA ILE A 82 -28.68 -37.46 -9.54
C ILE A 82 -28.04 -38.68 -8.89
N THR A 83 -28.47 -39.88 -9.28
CA THR A 83 -28.10 -41.16 -8.62
C THR A 83 -27.21 -42.08 -9.46
N GLY A 84 -26.92 -41.74 -10.72
CA GLY A 84 -26.33 -42.68 -11.69
C GLY A 84 -24.81 -42.76 -11.74
N GLY A 85 -24.08 -41.85 -11.10
CA GLY A 85 -22.61 -41.80 -11.14
C GLY A 85 -22.01 -40.96 -12.26
N ASP A 86 -22.82 -40.51 -13.23
CA ASP A 86 -22.38 -39.60 -14.28
C ASP A 86 -22.46 -38.13 -13.83
N ALA A 87 -21.47 -37.33 -14.21
CA ALA A 87 -21.50 -35.89 -14.01
C ALA A 87 -22.58 -35.22 -14.87
N SER A 88 -23.16 -34.12 -14.37
CA SER A 88 -24.22 -33.39 -15.06
C SER A 88 -23.66 -32.35 -16.03
N VAL A 89 -23.67 -32.64 -17.33
CA VAL A 89 -23.32 -31.67 -18.38
C VAL A 89 -24.56 -30.91 -18.83
N ILE A 90 -24.63 -29.62 -18.53
CA ILE A 90 -25.80 -28.76 -18.71
C ILE A 90 -25.43 -27.68 -19.72
N ASN A 91 -25.80 -27.85 -20.97
CA ASN A 91 -25.56 -26.90 -22.06
C ASN A 91 -26.87 -26.24 -22.56
N GLY A 92 -27.93 -26.26 -21.76
CA GLY A 92 -29.26 -25.78 -22.13
C GLY A 92 -30.00 -25.05 -20.99
N LEU A 93 -31.30 -24.84 -21.15
CA LEU A 93 -32.13 -24.10 -20.20
C LEU A 93 -32.68 -25.01 -19.09
N ILE A 94 -32.45 -24.64 -17.83
CA ILE A 94 -33.20 -25.19 -16.68
C ILE A 94 -34.31 -24.22 -16.32
N LYS A 95 -35.54 -24.72 -16.20
CA LYS A 95 -36.75 -23.92 -15.98
C LYS A 95 -37.63 -24.54 -14.89
N ILE A 96 -38.32 -23.69 -14.13
CA ILE A 96 -39.46 -24.09 -13.27
C ILE A 96 -40.73 -23.43 -13.80
N THR A 97 -41.82 -24.23 -13.84
CA THR A 97 -43.16 -23.77 -14.21
C THR A 97 -44.16 -24.12 -13.11
N GLY A 98 -45.10 -23.22 -12.81
CA GLY A 98 -46.26 -23.49 -11.94
C GLY A 98 -46.16 -22.95 -10.51
N SER A 99 -44.99 -22.53 -10.05
CA SER A 99 -44.76 -21.93 -8.74
C SER A 99 -43.53 -21.01 -8.75
N ASP A 100 -43.35 -20.21 -7.68
CA ASP A 100 -42.18 -19.37 -7.49
C ASP A 100 -41.00 -20.07 -6.78
N ALA A 101 -40.92 -21.41 -6.91
CA ALA A 101 -40.04 -22.26 -6.11
C ALA A 101 -38.53 -22.03 -6.35
N ASN A 102 -37.75 -22.26 -5.28
CA ASN A 102 -36.31 -22.46 -5.35
C ASN A 102 -35.98 -23.81 -6.00
N LEU A 103 -34.80 -23.95 -6.59
CA LEU A 103 -34.30 -25.21 -7.15
C LEU A 103 -32.97 -25.62 -6.50
N PHE A 104 -32.93 -26.82 -5.95
CA PHE A 104 -31.72 -27.48 -5.45
C PHE A 104 -31.37 -28.66 -6.36
N LEU A 105 -30.17 -28.65 -6.94
CA LEU A 105 -29.66 -29.70 -7.82
C LEU A 105 -28.41 -30.35 -7.20
N MET A 106 -28.51 -31.63 -6.86
CA MET A 106 -27.46 -32.39 -6.17
C MET A 106 -26.90 -33.51 -7.07
N ASN A 107 -25.61 -33.42 -7.42
CA ASN A 107 -24.89 -34.48 -8.12
C ASN A 107 -23.45 -34.64 -7.57
N PRO A 108 -23.16 -35.65 -6.74
CA PRO A 108 -21.81 -35.88 -6.21
C PRO A 108 -20.73 -36.18 -7.25
N ALA A 109 -21.10 -36.64 -8.45
CA ALA A 109 -20.16 -36.95 -9.52
C ALA A 109 -19.58 -35.70 -10.23
N GLY A 110 -20.19 -34.52 -10.01
CA GLY A 110 -19.79 -33.25 -10.59
C GLY A 110 -20.86 -32.61 -11.47
N ILE A 111 -20.73 -31.31 -11.71
CA ILE A 111 -21.67 -30.50 -12.52
C ILE A 111 -20.87 -29.58 -13.46
N ILE A 112 -21.27 -29.51 -14.73
CA ILE A 112 -20.74 -28.57 -15.72
C ILE A 112 -21.90 -27.75 -16.27
N PHE A 113 -21.80 -26.42 -16.18
CA PHE A 113 -22.59 -25.48 -16.95
C PHE A 113 -21.79 -25.05 -18.19
N GLY A 114 -22.25 -25.47 -19.37
CA GLY A 114 -21.65 -25.17 -20.66
C GLY A 114 -22.14 -23.84 -21.26
N SER A 115 -21.77 -23.56 -22.51
CA SER A 115 -22.05 -22.29 -23.18
C SER A 115 -23.53 -21.93 -23.33
N GLY A 116 -24.38 -22.90 -23.61
CA GLY A 116 -25.84 -22.72 -23.70
C GLY A 116 -26.57 -22.79 -22.35
N ALA A 117 -25.86 -22.97 -21.22
CA ALA A 117 -26.47 -23.05 -19.90
C ALA A 117 -27.22 -21.76 -19.55
N ARG A 118 -28.51 -21.87 -19.21
CA ARG A 118 -29.35 -20.73 -18.79
C ARG A 118 -30.30 -21.18 -17.67
N LEU A 119 -30.80 -20.23 -16.89
CA LEU A 119 -31.79 -20.46 -15.84
C LEU A 119 -33.04 -19.60 -16.09
N ASP A 120 -34.22 -20.21 -16.05
CA ASP A 120 -35.52 -19.56 -15.85
C ASP A 120 -36.14 -20.14 -14.58
N VAL A 121 -35.49 -19.84 -13.46
CA VAL A 121 -35.89 -20.24 -12.11
C VAL A 121 -36.52 -19.03 -11.43
N PRO A 122 -37.80 -19.08 -11.00
CA PRO A 122 -38.44 -17.98 -10.30
C PRO A 122 -37.86 -17.69 -8.90
N GLY A 123 -37.47 -18.73 -8.17
CA GLY A 123 -36.82 -18.64 -6.86
C GLY A 123 -35.29 -18.56 -6.94
N SER A 124 -34.63 -18.97 -5.85
CA SER A 124 -33.18 -19.11 -5.78
C SER A 124 -32.70 -20.43 -6.41
N PHE A 125 -31.44 -20.47 -6.87
CA PHE A 125 -30.83 -21.67 -7.45
C PHE A 125 -29.62 -22.12 -6.63
N THR A 126 -29.59 -23.40 -6.27
CA THR A 126 -28.48 -24.05 -5.56
C THR A 126 -28.01 -25.27 -6.33
N ALA A 127 -26.73 -25.32 -6.70
CA ALA A 127 -26.09 -26.50 -7.28
C ALA A 127 -25.01 -27.04 -6.32
N THR A 128 -24.97 -28.36 -6.10
CA THR A 128 -24.04 -28.96 -5.14
C THR A 128 -23.56 -30.35 -5.53
N THR A 129 -22.33 -30.68 -5.11
CA THR A 129 -21.76 -32.04 -5.16
C THR A 129 -21.73 -32.74 -3.80
N ALA A 130 -22.46 -32.21 -2.81
CA ALA A 130 -22.79 -32.90 -1.57
C ALA A 130 -23.53 -34.23 -1.85
N ASN A 131 -23.40 -35.22 -0.97
CA ASN A 131 -24.19 -36.46 -1.02
C ASN A 131 -25.42 -36.46 -0.10
N GLY A 132 -25.69 -35.37 0.60
CA GLY A 132 -26.93 -35.17 1.33
C GLY A 132 -27.33 -33.70 1.48
N ILE A 133 -28.61 -33.41 1.31
CA ILE A 133 -29.23 -32.14 1.71
C ILE A 133 -30.02 -32.37 3.00
N GLY A 134 -29.74 -31.59 4.04
CA GLY A 134 -30.25 -31.79 5.38
C GLY A 134 -31.50 -30.97 5.70
N PHE A 135 -32.42 -31.61 6.43
CA PHE A 135 -33.65 -31.07 7.01
C PHE A 135 -33.56 -31.30 8.53
N GLY A 136 -32.66 -30.57 9.19
CA GLY A 136 -32.26 -30.87 10.57
C GLY A 136 -31.48 -32.18 10.66
N ASN A 137 -31.93 -33.13 11.47
CA ASN A 137 -31.27 -34.45 11.64
C ASN A 137 -31.72 -35.50 10.61
N LYS A 138 -32.27 -35.07 9.48
CA LYS A 138 -32.80 -35.92 8.40
C LYS A 138 -32.15 -35.51 7.08
N TRP A 139 -31.92 -36.48 6.19
CA TRP A 139 -31.15 -36.27 4.97
C TRP A 139 -31.93 -36.70 3.73
N PHE A 140 -32.01 -35.80 2.76
CA PHE A 140 -32.25 -36.14 1.35
C PHE A 140 -30.94 -36.63 0.76
N ASN A 141 -30.76 -37.94 0.70
CA ASN A 141 -29.53 -38.61 0.27
C ASN A 141 -29.38 -38.59 -1.25
N ALA A 142 -28.16 -38.52 -1.76
CA ALA A 142 -27.84 -38.75 -3.17
C ALA A 142 -27.83 -40.25 -3.54
N SER A 143 -27.44 -41.13 -2.61
CA SER A 143 -27.43 -42.59 -2.78
C SER A 143 -28.47 -43.29 -1.89
N GLY A 144 -28.88 -44.49 -2.27
CA GLY A 144 -29.84 -45.31 -1.51
C GLY A 144 -31.28 -44.76 -1.48
N ALA A 145 -32.12 -45.36 -0.64
CA ALA A 145 -33.51 -44.94 -0.45
C ALA A 145 -33.63 -43.70 0.43
N ASN A 146 -34.67 -42.89 0.20
CA ASN A 146 -35.03 -41.72 1.01
C ASN A 146 -36.35 -41.94 1.74
N ASN A 147 -36.43 -41.48 2.99
CA ASN A 147 -37.68 -41.44 3.74
C ASN A 147 -38.36 -40.08 3.58
N TYR A 148 -38.99 -39.86 2.41
CA TYR A 148 -39.51 -38.54 2.01
C TYR A 148 -40.43 -37.88 3.04
N VAL A 149 -41.26 -38.66 3.76
CA VAL A 149 -42.20 -38.14 4.76
C VAL A 149 -41.54 -37.49 5.98
N GLU A 150 -40.22 -37.67 6.17
CA GLU A 150 -39.44 -37.01 7.23
C GLU A 150 -38.73 -35.73 6.77
N LEU A 151 -38.80 -35.38 5.47
CA LEU A 151 -38.09 -34.24 4.87
C LEU A 151 -38.99 -32.99 4.82
N ILE A 152 -39.46 -32.58 5.99
CA ILE A 152 -40.38 -31.44 6.22
C ILE A 152 -39.57 -30.18 6.59
N GLY A 153 -40.05 -29.00 6.19
CA GLY A 153 -39.38 -27.72 6.45
C GLY A 153 -38.35 -27.35 5.39
N GLU A 154 -37.44 -26.41 5.70
CA GLU A 154 -36.47 -25.88 4.73
C GLU A 154 -35.15 -26.67 4.69
N PRO A 155 -34.52 -26.84 3.51
CA PRO A 155 -33.14 -27.27 3.38
C PRO A 155 -32.18 -26.33 4.13
N ASN A 156 -31.39 -26.86 5.07
CA ASN A 156 -30.53 -26.03 5.93
C ASN A 156 -29.06 -26.46 6.00
N SER A 157 -28.71 -27.61 5.42
CA SER A 157 -27.35 -28.14 5.47
C SER A 157 -27.01 -29.03 4.28
N PHE A 158 -25.72 -29.21 4.02
CA PHE A 158 -25.17 -29.98 2.91
C PHE A 158 -24.01 -30.83 3.43
N ALA A 159 -24.11 -32.15 3.30
CA ALA A 159 -23.10 -33.09 3.78
C ALA A 159 -22.23 -33.63 2.64
N PHE A 160 -20.93 -33.57 2.87
CA PHE A 160 -19.86 -34.02 1.98
C PHE A 160 -19.10 -35.15 2.69
N THR A 161 -19.66 -36.36 2.73
CA THR A 161 -19.09 -37.47 3.53
C THR A 161 -17.93 -38.20 2.84
N MET A 162 -17.77 -38.01 1.53
CA MET A 162 -16.63 -38.52 0.76
C MET A 162 -15.33 -37.80 1.13
N SER A 163 -14.17 -38.40 0.83
CA SER A 163 -12.85 -37.76 1.02
C SER A 163 -12.57 -36.65 -0.01
N GLU A 164 -13.03 -36.83 -1.24
CA GLU A 164 -12.84 -35.89 -2.35
C GLU A 164 -14.19 -35.64 -3.02
N PRO A 165 -14.87 -34.51 -2.74
CA PRO A 165 -16.12 -34.19 -3.41
C PRO A 165 -15.93 -33.76 -4.87
N GLY A 166 -16.96 -33.97 -5.70
CA GLY A 166 -16.93 -33.58 -7.10
C GLY A 166 -16.82 -32.07 -7.33
N ALA A 167 -16.36 -31.68 -8.51
CA ALA A 167 -16.23 -30.28 -8.89
C ALA A 167 -17.50 -29.70 -9.55
N ILE A 168 -17.66 -28.38 -9.46
CA ILE A 168 -18.62 -27.60 -10.24
C ILE A 168 -17.83 -26.69 -11.18
N ALA A 169 -18.09 -26.79 -12.49
CA ALA A 169 -17.50 -25.93 -13.51
C ALA A 169 -18.61 -25.11 -14.21
N ASN A 170 -18.40 -23.80 -14.38
CA ASN A 170 -19.20 -22.93 -15.23
C ASN A 170 -18.27 -22.27 -16.26
N ASP A 171 -18.33 -22.76 -17.51
CA ASP A 171 -17.22 -22.64 -18.45
C ASP A 171 -17.71 -22.61 -19.92
N GLY A 172 -18.39 -21.53 -20.30
CA GLY A 172 -18.84 -21.35 -21.68
C GLY A 172 -19.47 -19.99 -22.00
N PHE A 173 -19.90 -19.78 -23.24
CA PHE A 173 -20.46 -18.52 -23.75
C PHE A 173 -21.88 -18.17 -23.23
N GLY A 174 -22.00 -17.88 -21.93
CA GLY A 174 -23.23 -17.39 -21.32
C GLY A 174 -23.12 -17.01 -19.85
N ASN A 175 -24.08 -16.22 -19.36
CA ASN A 175 -24.15 -15.79 -17.96
C ASN A 175 -25.23 -16.61 -17.26
N LEU A 176 -24.93 -17.11 -16.06
CA LEU A 176 -25.93 -17.77 -15.20
C LEU A 176 -26.57 -16.71 -14.31
N ALA A 177 -27.86 -16.47 -14.50
CA ALA A 177 -28.60 -15.41 -13.85
C ALA A 177 -29.84 -15.94 -13.13
N VAL A 178 -30.09 -15.45 -11.91
CA VAL A 178 -31.38 -15.60 -11.20
C VAL A 178 -32.17 -14.29 -11.24
N LYS A 179 -33.47 -14.35 -10.91
CA LYS A 179 -34.32 -13.15 -10.86
C LYS A 179 -33.90 -12.21 -9.72
N THR A 180 -34.28 -10.94 -9.84
CA THR A 180 -33.94 -9.90 -8.86
C THR A 180 -34.37 -10.30 -7.43
N GLY A 181 -33.48 -10.12 -6.46
CA GLY A 181 -33.70 -10.49 -5.06
C GLY A 181 -33.64 -11.99 -4.76
N LYS A 182 -33.17 -12.82 -5.69
CA LYS A 182 -32.97 -14.28 -5.50
C LYS A 182 -31.50 -14.63 -5.40
N ASN A 183 -31.20 -15.78 -4.79
CA ASN A 183 -29.83 -16.21 -4.53
C ASN A 183 -29.33 -17.23 -5.57
N LEU A 184 -28.02 -17.23 -5.81
CA LEU A 184 -27.31 -18.23 -6.59
C LEU A 184 -26.23 -18.85 -5.69
N THR A 185 -26.22 -20.18 -5.56
CA THR A 185 -25.34 -20.88 -4.60
C THR A 185 -24.67 -22.10 -5.21
N PHE A 186 -23.33 -22.14 -5.22
CA PHE A 186 -22.54 -23.30 -5.64
C PHE A 186 -21.73 -23.87 -4.47
N LEU A 187 -21.93 -25.16 -4.15
CA LEU A 187 -21.21 -25.86 -3.07
C LEU A 187 -20.57 -27.13 -3.62
N GLY A 188 -19.26 -27.11 -3.86
CA GLY A 188 -18.51 -28.23 -4.46
C GLY A 188 -17.20 -28.56 -3.74
N GLY A 189 -16.50 -29.62 -4.15
CA GLY A 189 -15.12 -29.87 -3.68
C GLY A 189 -14.10 -28.93 -4.32
N THR A 190 -14.33 -28.60 -5.60
CA THR A 190 -13.66 -27.54 -6.35
C THR A 190 -14.74 -26.76 -7.09
N VAL A 191 -14.61 -25.43 -7.20
CA VAL A 191 -15.58 -24.60 -7.94
C VAL A 191 -14.81 -23.70 -8.90
N VAL A 192 -15.17 -23.77 -10.18
CA VAL A 192 -14.43 -23.13 -11.27
C VAL A 192 -15.41 -22.35 -12.12
N ASN A 193 -15.33 -21.02 -12.10
CA ASN A 193 -16.30 -20.13 -12.74
C ASN A 193 -15.59 -19.05 -13.58
N THR A 194 -15.52 -19.27 -14.88
CA THR A 194 -14.82 -18.39 -15.84
C THR A 194 -15.73 -17.34 -16.49
N ARG A 195 -16.92 -17.09 -15.90
CA ARG A 195 -18.06 -16.35 -16.50
C ARG A 195 -18.91 -15.63 -15.46
N GLU A 196 -19.67 -14.62 -15.89
CA GLU A 196 -20.49 -13.81 -14.97
C GLU A 196 -21.64 -14.61 -14.32
N LEU A 197 -21.62 -14.68 -12.98
CA LEU A 197 -22.76 -15.08 -12.15
C LEU A 197 -23.58 -13.85 -11.76
N ARG A 198 -24.89 -13.86 -12.01
CA ARG A 198 -25.76 -12.69 -11.78
C ARG A 198 -26.88 -12.98 -10.78
N ALA A 199 -26.90 -12.23 -9.68
CA ALA A 199 -27.98 -12.22 -8.70
C ALA A 199 -28.37 -10.77 -8.33
N PRO A 200 -29.02 -10.01 -9.23
CA PRO A 200 -29.30 -8.58 -9.02
C PRO A 200 -30.08 -8.35 -7.73
N GLY A 201 -29.54 -7.57 -6.79
CA GLY A 201 -30.16 -7.34 -5.46
C GLY A 201 -30.34 -8.59 -4.58
N GLY A 202 -29.79 -9.76 -4.98
CA GLY A 202 -29.77 -11.01 -4.22
C GLY A 202 -28.33 -11.40 -3.84
N ASN A 203 -28.10 -12.65 -3.45
CA ASN A 203 -26.78 -13.08 -2.94
C ASN A 203 -26.13 -14.14 -3.84
N VAL A 204 -24.83 -14.02 -4.08
CA VAL A 204 -23.99 -15.10 -4.63
C VAL A 204 -23.21 -15.77 -3.50
N VAL A 205 -23.34 -17.08 -3.35
CA VAL A 205 -22.60 -17.86 -2.35
C VAL A 205 -21.89 -19.03 -3.03
N ASN A 206 -20.59 -18.89 -3.27
CA ASN A 206 -19.79 -19.99 -3.81
C ASN A 206 -18.81 -20.47 -2.76
N ALA A 207 -18.87 -21.75 -2.43
CA ALA A 207 -17.94 -22.36 -1.49
C ALA A 207 -17.32 -23.65 -2.05
N THR A 208 -16.01 -23.80 -1.85
CA THR A 208 -15.38 -25.11 -1.88
C THR A 208 -15.36 -25.71 -0.48
N VAL A 209 -15.60 -27.01 -0.42
CA VAL A 209 -15.83 -27.75 0.81
C VAL A 209 -14.93 -28.98 0.79
N THR A 210 -14.10 -29.11 1.82
CA THR A 210 -13.32 -30.32 2.06
C THR A 210 -14.23 -31.53 2.22
N GLY A 211 -13.73 -32.71 1.84
CA GLY A 211 -14.38 -33.96 2.20
C GLY A 211 -14.53 -34.12 3.71
N GLN A 212 -15.37 -35.08 4.11
CA GLN A 212 -15.71 -35.37 5.50
C GLN A 212 -16.24 -34.15 6.29
N SER A 213 -16.98 -33.27 5.61
CA SER A 213 -17.51 -32.02 6.18
C SER A 213 -19.02 -31.88 6.02
N ILE A 214 -19.64 -31.02 6.84
CA ILE A 214 -21.02 -30.56 6.72
C ILE A 214 -21.01 -29.04 6.65
N VAL A 215 -21.66 -28.48 5.64
CA VAL A 215 -21.95 -27.06 5.53
C VAL A 215 -23.34 -26.81 6.11
N LYS A 216 -23.50 -25.79 6.95
CA LYS A 216 -24.82 -25.24 7.31
C LYS A 216 -24.97 -23.84 6.73
N ILE A 217 -26.19 -23.53 6.31
CA ILE A 217 -26.59 -22.18 5.90
C ILE A 217 -27.61 -21.68 6.92
N THR A 218 -27.30 -20.59 7.62
CA THR A 218 -28.23 -19.94 8.56
C THR A 218 -29.31 -19.15 7.82
N GLN A 219 -30.51 -19.16 8.38
CA GLN A 219 -31.72 -18.56 7.78
C GLN A 219 -31.70 -17.01 7.74
N PRO A 220 -32.55 -16.40 6.89
CA PRO A 220 -32.63 -14.94 6.73
C PRO A 220 -32.88 -14.21 8.06
N GLY A 221 -32.11 -13.16 8.32
CA GLY A 221 -32.19 -12.35 9.55
C GLY A 221 -30.89 -12.34 10.35
N ASN A 222 -30.00 -13.30 10.11
CA ASN A 222 -28.58 -13.19 10.44
C ASN A 222 -27.79 -12.84 9.16
N ILE A 223 -26.62 -12.22 9.31
CA ILE A 223 -25.59 -12.24 8.27
C ILE A 223 -25.30 -13.70 7.90
N LEU A 224 -25.20 -14.04 6.61
CA LEU A 224 -25.05 -15.43 6.16
C LEU A 224 -23.78 -16.04 6.78
N SER A 225 -23.95 -16.91 7.78
CA SER A 225 -22.85 -17.64 8.40
C SER A 225 -22.75 -19.02 7.76
N LEU A 226 -21.93 -19.12 6.71
CA LEU A 226 -21.49 -20.41 6.17
C LEU A 226 -20.68 -21.14 7.25
N GLU A 227 -21.29 -22.09 7.96
CA GLU A 227 -20.61 -22.87 8.98
C GLU A 227 -20.15 -24.21 8.38
N ILE A 228 -18.84 -24.46 8.34
CA ILE A 228 -18.28 -25.75 7.89
C ILE A 228 -17.80 -26.52 9.14
N GLN A 229 -18.38 -27.68 9.39
CA GLN A 229 -18.05 -28.56 10.52
C GLN A 229 -17.56 -29.93 10.05
N PRO A 230 -16.64 -30.60 10.77
CA PRO A 230 -16.28 -31.98 10.47
C PRO A 230 -17.46 -32.92 10.74
N ILE A 231 -17.63 -33.98 9.94
CA ILE A 231 -18.72 -34.96 10.10
C ILE A 231 -18.77 -35.62 11.49
N ALA A 232 -17.63 -35.67 12.20
CA ALA A 232 -17.53 -36.17 13.57
C ALA A 232 -18.36 -35.36 14.60
N ALA A 233 -18.73 -34.11 14.27
CA ALA A 233 -19.61 -33.28 15.10
C ALA A 233 -21.11 -33.59 14.89
N SER A 234 -21.47 -34.45 13.94
CA SER A 234 -22.87 -34.74 13.60
C SER A 234 -23.39 -36.03 14.24
N SER A 235 -24.61 -35.98 14.77
CA SER A 235 -25.35 -37.15 15.26
C SER A 235 -26.03 -37.96 14.15
N SER A 236 -26.01 -37.48 12.89
CA SER A 236 -26.58 -38.18 11.74
C SER A 236 -25.84 -37.80 10.45
N LEU A 237 -25.70 -38.74 9.52
CA LEU A 237 -25.05 -38.52 8.22
C LEU A 237 -25.90 -39.13 7.10
N PRO A 238 -25.80 -38.61 5.87
CA PRO A 238 -26.41 -39.26 4.71
C PRO A 238 -25.72 -40.58 4.37
N ASN A 239 -26.37 -41.38 3.53
CA ASN A 239 -25.79 -42.56 2.89
C ASN A 239 -24.50 -42.17 2.15
N ASN A 240 -23.44 -42.97 2.31
CA ASN A 240 -22.17 -42.69 1.66
C ASN A 240 -22.29 -42.78 0.13
N TRP A 241 -21.50 -41.98 -0.59
CA TRP A 241 -21.38 -42.09 -2.03
C TRP A 241 -20.28 -43.12 -2.37
N SER A 242 -20.59 -44.05 -3.28
CA SER A 242 -19.69 -45.16 -3.65
C SER A 242 -19.50 -45.32 -5.16
N LEU A 243 -20.03 -44.40 -5.96
CA LEU A 243 -19.80 -44.35 -7.41
C LEU A 243 -18.58 -43.44 -7.69
N PRO A 244 -17.92 -43.59 -8.84
CA PRO A 244 -16.80 -42.72 -9.23
C PRO A 244 -17.18 -41.23 -9.17
N ILE A 245 -16.19 -40.41 -8.85
CA ILE A 245 -16.26 -38.95 -8.95
C ILE A 245 -15.17 -38.57 -9.95
N LEU A 246 -15.51 -37.72 -10.94
CA LEU A 246 -14.54 -37.30 -11.94
C LEU A 246 -13.58 -36.25 -11.35
N SER A 247 -12.29 -36.38 -11.65
CA SER A 247 -11.33 -35.30 -11.38
C SER A 247 -11.64 -34.08 -12.26
N LEU A 248 -11.20 -32.88 -11.86
CA LEU A 248 -11.43 -31.67 -12.67
C LEU A 248 -10.94 -31.80 -14.13
N PRO A 249 -9.74 -32.36 -14.45
CA PRO A 249 -9.34 -32.62 -15.83
C PRO A 249 -10.31 -33.58 -16.56
N GLN A 250 -10.77 -34.65 -15.91
CA GLN A 250 -11.70 -35.63 -16.50
C GLN A 250 -13.09 -35.02 -16.73
N LEU A 251 -13.54 -34.15 -15.83
CA LEU A 251 -14.79 -33.42 -15.95
C LEU A 251 -14.75 -32.51 -17.19
N LEU A 252 -13.71 -31.67 -17.30
CA LEU A 252 -13.56 -30.71 -18.40
C LEU A 252 -13.26 -31.36 -19.76
N THR A 253 -12.63 -32.53 -19.81
CA THR A 253 -12.33 -33.25 -21.07
C THR A 253 -13.41 -34.26 -21.48
N GLY A 254 -14.08 -34.91 -20.53
CA GLY A 254 -15.02 -36.01 -20.79
C GLY A 254 -16.43 -35.56 -21.20
N GLY A 255 -16.84 -34.34 -20.83
CA GLY A 255 -18.21 -33.85 -21.02
C GLY A 255 -18.59 -33.41 -22.43
N GLY A 256 -17.70 -33.53 -23.43
CA GLY A 256 -17.93 -32.97 -24.78
C GLY A 256 -17.81 -31.44 -24.84
N VAL A 257 -17.22 -30.82 -23.82
CA VAL A 257 -16.97 -29.37 -23.74
C VAL A 257 -15.80 -29.04 -24.67
N THR A 258 -16.07 -28.30 -25.75
CA THR A 258 -15.04 -27.85 -26.69
C THR A 258 -14.42 -26.52 -26.26
N ASN A 259 -13.25 -26.60 -25.63
CA ASN A 259 -12.39 -25.49 -25.22
C ASN A 259 -12.94 -24.64 -24.06
N ALA A 260 -12.49 -24.97 -22.85
CA ALA A 260 -12.49 -24.05 -21.72
C ALA A 260 -11.75 -22.76 -22.09
N THR A 261 -12.43 -21.63 -22.22
CA THR A 261 -11.77 -20.42 -22.73
C THR A 261 -10.75 -19.85 -21.74
N GLY A 262 -10.97 -20.07 -20.44
CA GLY A 262 -10.08 -19.64 -19.36
C GLY A 262 -9.13 -20.72 -18.82
N LEU A 263 -9.18 -21.96 -19.32
CA LEU A 263 -8.39 -23.08 -18.78
C LEU A 263 -7.66 -23.86 -19.87
N THR A 264 -6.44 -24.28 -19.55
CA THR A 264 -5.64 -25.24 -20.32
C THR A 264 -5.52 -26.54 -19.54
N ILE A 265 -5.49 -27.67 -20.26
CA ILE A 265 -5.37 -29.01 -19.66
C ILE A 265 -4.11 -29.65 -20.23
N SER A 266 -3.18 -30.03 -19.35
CA SER A 266 -1.87 -30.56 -19.69
C SER A 266 -1.63 -31.88 -18.96
N GLY A 267 -2.07 -32.97 -19.57
CA GLY A 267 -2.17 -34.26 -18.90
C GLY A 267 -3.23 -34.21 -17.80
N ASP A 268 -2.86 -34.61 -16.58
CA ASP A 268 -3.73 -34.60 -15.40
C ASP A 268 -3.77 -33.24 -14.67
N GLU A 269 -3.15 -32.19 -15.20
CA GLU A 269 -3.17 -30.84 -14.62
C GLU A 269 -4.13 -29.90 -15.37
N VAL A 270 -4.99 -29.20 -14.62
CA VAL A 270 -5.73 -28.03 -15.10
C VAL A 270 -4.97 -26.78 -14.69
N LYS A 271 -4.76 -25.86 -15.63
CA LYS A 271 -4.08 -24.58 -15.42
C LYS A 271 -4.89 -23.45 -16.00
N LEU A 272 -4.91 -22.28 -15.36
CA LEU A 272 -5.52 -21.10 -15.95
C LEU A 272 -4.77 -20.68 -17.23
N THR A 273 -5.51 -20.34 -18.27
CA THR A 273 -4.98 -19.72 -19.49
C THR A 273 -4.33 -18.37 -19.14
N GLY A 274 -3.19 -18.05 -19.75
CA GLY A 274 -2.43 -16.83 -19.45
C GLY A 274 -1.45 -17.00 -18.29
N SER A 275 -1.94 -17.16 -17.05
CA SER A 275 -1.06 -17.22 -15.87
C SER A 275 -0.37 -18.58 -15.66
N GLY A 276 -0.94 -19.67 -16.19
CA GLY A 276 -0.42 -21.03 -15.98
C GLY A 276 -0.62 -21.57 -14.55
N LEU A 277 -1.35 -20.84 -13.69
CA LEU A 277 -1.65 -21.25 -12.31
C LEU A 277 -2.42 -22.57 -12.31
N LYS A 278 -1.91 -23.56 -11.59
CA LYS A 278 -2.55 -24.86 -11.43
C LYS A 278 -3.78 -24.73 -10.54
N ILE A 279 -4.91 -25.28 -10.99
CA ILE A 279 -6.12 -25.44 -10.19
C ILE A 279 -6.08 -26.84 -9.56
N GLU A 280 -6.13 -26.91 -8.23
CA GLU A 280 -6.13 -28.17 -7.48
C GLU A 280 -7.42 -28.34 -6.67
N ASN A 281 -7.61 -29.53 -6.09
CA ASN A 281 -8.81 -29.80 -5.29
C ASN A 281 -8.87 -28.86 -4.07
N GLY A 282 -10.06 -28.34 -3.79
CA GLY A 282 -10.30 -27.31 -2.78
C GLY A 282 -10.20 -25.88 -3.29
N ASP A 283 -9.71 -25.61 -4.51
CA ASP A 283 -9.57 -24.24 -5.03
C ASP A 283 -10.87 -23.67 -5.61
N LEU A 284 -11.09 -22.37 -5.40
CA LEU A 284 -12.19 -21.58 -5.94
C LEU A 284 -11.65 -20.61 -6.99
N LEU A 285 -11.93 -20.85 -8.27
CA LEU A 285 -11.70 -19.87 -9.34
C LEU A 285 -13.00 -19.12 -9.62
N ILE A 286 -12.95 -17.78 -9.62
CA ILE A 286 -14.08 -16.94 -10.02
C ILE A 286 -13.63 -15.66 -10.70
N ASP A 287 -13.89 -15.55 -12.01
CA ASP A 287 -13.47 -14.40 -12.82
C ASP A 287 -14.49 -13.26 -12.79
N ALA A 288 -15.80 -13.56 -12.64
CA ALA A 288 -16.85 -12.54 -12.73
C ALA A 288 -18.11 -12.85 -11.91
N LEU A 289 -18.64 -11.84 -11.21
CA LEU A 289 -19.98 -11.84 -10.62
C LEU A 289 -20.59 -10.44 -10.52
N SER A 290 -21.93 -10.38 -10.51
CA SER A 290 -22.71 -9.18 -10.23
C SER A 290 -23.86 -9.51 -9.28
N ALA A 291 -23.88 -8.92 -8.07
CA ALA A 291 -24.85 -9.29 -7.03
C ALA A 291 -25.32 -8.12 -6.14
N GLY A 292 -26.33 -8.41 -5.30
CA GLY A 292 -26.58 -7.65 -4.07
C GLY A 292 -25.36 -7.75 -3.16
N ASN A 293 -25.17 -8.90 -2.53
CA ASN A 293 -23.95 -9.23 -1.77
C ASN A 293 -23.31 -10.51 -2.33
N ALA A 294 -22.04 -10.77 -2.01
CA ALA A 294 -21.42 -12.05 -2.32
C ALA A 294 -20.48 -12.55 -1.22
N THR A 295 -20.49 -13.88 -1.02
CA THR A 295 -19.55 -14.58 -0.14
C THR A 295 -18.91 -15.72 -0.92
N LEU A 296 -17.59 -15.64 -1.08
CA LEU A 296 -16.76 -16.56 -1.83
C LEU A 296 -15.79 -17.22 -0.85
N SER A 297 -15.96 -18.52 -0.60
CA SER A 297 -15.25 -19.24 0.47
C SER A 297 -14.48 -20.44 -0.08
N SER A 298 -13.15 -20.33 -0.10
CA SER A 298 -12.29 -21.43 -0.51
C SER A 298 -11.78 -22.24 0.68
N SER A 299 -11.95 -23.57 0.63
CA SER A 299 -11.25 -24.52 1.50
C SER A 299 -9.75 -24.61 1.24
N ARG A 300 -9.25 -23.97 0.17
CA ARG A 300 -7.82 -23.85 -0.14
C ARG A 300 -7.51 -22.45 -0.69
N ASN A 301 -7.23 -22.29 -1.98
CA ASN A 301 -6.94 -20.99 -2.58
C ASN A 301 -8.18 -20.38 -3.22
N LEU A 302 -8.33 -19.05 -3.16
CA LEU A 302 -9.27 -18.31 -3.99
C LEU A 302 -8.47 -17.60 -5.07
N ILE A 303 -8.89 -17.75 -6.33
CA ILE A 303 -8.25 -17.18 -7.50
C ILE A 303 -9.29 -16.36 -8.25
N SER A 304 -8.96 -15.13 -8.62
CA SER A 304 -9.76 -14.30 -9.53
C SER A 304 -8.82 -13.62 -10.51
N VAL A 305 -9.15 -13.70 -11.80
CA VAL A 305 -8.35 -13.08 -12.86
C VAL A 305 -9.23 -12.16 -13.69
N GLY A 306 -8.76 -10.91 -13.87
CA GLY A 306 -9.44 -9.89 -14.64
C GLY A 306 -9.58 -10.27 -16.11
N GLN A 307 -10.79 -10.19 -16.65
CA GLN A 307 -11.13 -10.62 -18.02
C GLN A 307 -11.89 -9.51 -18.75
N SER A 308 -11.26 -8.79 -19.69
CA SER A 308 -11.92 -7.82 -20.58
C SER A 308 -12.96 -6.89 -19.93
N GLY A 309 -12.67 -6.35 -18.74
CA GLY A 309 -13.57 -5.48 -17.98
C GLY A 309 -14.70 -6.16 -17.19
N GLN A 310 -14.61 -7.48 -16.99
CA GLN A 310 -15.37 -8.23 -15.99
C GLN A 310 -14.64 -8.24 -14.64
N GLY A 311 -15.35 -8.66 -13.61
CA GLY A 311 -14.79 -8.78 -12.26
C GLY A 311 -15.87 -9.07 -11.23
N LEU A 312 -15.53 -8.89 -9.95
CA LEU A 312 -16.40 -9.18 -8.82
C LEU A 312 -17.06 -7.88 -8.34
N THR A 313 -18.34 -7.72 -8.64
CA THR A 313 -19.10 -6.49 -8.40
C THR A 313 -20.32 -6.73 -7.51
N THR A 314 -20.47 -5.92 -6.46
CA THR A 314 -21.60 -6.00 -5.52
C THR A 314 -22.15 -4.61 -5.20
N SER A 315 -23.45 -4.54 -4.90
CA SER A 315 -24.12 -3.29 -4.46
C SER A 315 -24.15 -3.14 -2.94
N GLY A 316 -24.03 -4.24 -2.20
CA GLY A 316 -23.71 -4.32 -0.78
C GLY A 316 -22.31 -4.92 -0.58
N ASP A 317 -22.20 -5.91 0.31
CA ASP A 317 -20.91 -6.44 0.79
C ASP A 317 -20.31 -7.51 -0.13
N LEU A 318 -18.97 -7.56 -0.18
CA LEU A 318 -18.20 -8.61 -0.85
C LEU A 318 -17.18 -9.24 0.11
N ASN A 319 -17.33 -10.54 0.34
CA ASN A 319 -16.45 -11.33 1.21
C ASN A 319 -15.68 -12.37 0.37
N LEU A 320 -14.36 -12.22 0.28
CA LEU A 320 -13.43 -13.21 -0.26
C LEU A 320 -12.72 -13.89 0.91
N LEU A 321 -12.87 -15.20 1.06
CA LEU A 321 -12.33 -16.00 2.17
C LEU A 321 -11.57 -17.21 1.60
N ALA A 322 -10.36 -17.48 2.08
CA ALA A 322 -9.56 -18.64 1.67
C ALA A 322 -8.77 -19.21 2.85
N GLN A 323 -8.76 -20.54 3.00
CA GLN A 323 -7.97 -21.22 4.05
C GLN A 323 -6.45 -21.20 3.79
N ASN A 324 -6.04 -20.98 2.54
CA ASN A 324 -4.64 -20.77 2.16
C ASN A 324 -4.44 -19.36 1.63
N THR A 325 -4.41 -19.19 0.30
CA THR A 325 -4.03 -17.93 -0.35
C THR A 325 -5.19 -17.35 -1.17
N ILE A 326 -5.42 -16.05 -1.04
CA ILE A 326 -6.18 -15.29 -2.06
C ILE A 326 -5.21 -14.75 -3.09
N ASN A 327 -5.48 -14.97 -4.36
CA ASN A 327 -4.67 -14.49 -5.47
C ASN A 327 -5.56 -13.69 -6.45
N LEU A 328 -5.25 -12.42 -6.65
CA LEU A 328 -5.99 -11.49 -7.50
C LEU A 328 -5.05 -10.92 -8.56
N PHE A 329 -5.32 -11.20 -9.83
CA PHE A 329 -4.48 -10.79 -10.95
C PHE A 329 -5.28 -10.08 -12.03
N ASP A 330 -4.60 -9.23 -12.81
CA ASP A 330 -5.05 -8.96 -14.17
C ASP A 330 -4.77 -10.16 -15.08
N GLY A 331 -5.51 -10.26 -16.19
CA GLY A 331 -5.21 -11.24 -17.23
C GLY A 331 -3.94 -10.91 -18.01
N ALA A 332 -3.60 -11.76 -18.98
CA ALA A 332 -2.39 -11.61 -19.78
C ALA A 332 -2.57 -10.67 -20.98
N GLY A 333 -3.81 -10.34 -21.35
CA GLY A 333 -4.14 -9.42 -22.43
C GLY A 333 -4.09 -7.93 -22.03
N VAL A 334 -3.80 -7.06 -23.00
CA VAL A 334 -3.70 -5.59 -22.78
C VAL A 334 -5.01 -4.93 -22.34
N ASP A 335 -6.15 -5.54 -22.66
CA ASP A 335 -7.48 -5.13 -22.21
C ASP A 335 -8.05 -6.04 -21.12
N GLU A 336 -7.26 -6.98 -20.59
CA GLU A 336 -7.63 -7.80 -19.44
C GLU A 336 -7.22 -7.09 -18.15
N PHE A 337 -8.22 -6.76 -17.33
CA PHE A 337 -8.08 -6.03 -16.07
C PHE A 337 -9.14 -6.48 -15.08
N LEU A 338 -8.80 -6.51 -13.79
CA LEU A 338 -9.70 -6.92 -12.72
C LEU A 338 -10.50 -5.73 -12.20
N ILE A 339 -11.82 -5.90 -12.11
CA ILE A 339 -12.69 -5.04 -11.30
C ILE A 339 -13.02 -5.78 -10.01
N LEU A 340 -12.57 -5.27 -8.87
CA LEU A 340 -13.01 -5.68 -7.54
C LEU A 340 -13.74 -4.52 -6.88
N GLN A 341 -15.06 -4.66 -6.72
CA GLN A 341 -15.92 -3.56 -6.31
C GLN A 341 -17.06 -3.96 -5.37
N ALA A 342 -17.16 -3.25 -4.25
CA ALA A 342 -18.29 -3.35 -3.31
C ALA A 342 -18.98 -1.99 -3.09
N GLY A 343 -20.29 -2.01 -2.87
CA GLY A 343 -21.05 -0.84 -2.44
C GLY A 343 -21.11 -0.69 -0.92
N GLY A 344 -21.14 -1.83 -0.21
CA GLY A 344 -20.94 -1.96 1.24
C GLY A 344 -19.48 -2.23 1.57
N ASP A 345 -19.21 -3.12 2.52
CA ASP A 345 -17.85 -3.48 2.95
C ASP A 345 -17.19 -4.51 2.01
N LEU A 346 -15.85 -4.44 1.89
CA LEU A 346 -15.02 -5.41 1.17
C LEU A 346 -14.06 -6.09 2.14
N LYS A 347 -14.22 -7.40 2.32
CA LYS A 347 -13.30 -8.23 3.12
C LYS A 347 -12.55 -9.20 2.21
N VAL A 348 -11.22 -9.21 2.32
CA VAL A 348 -10.33 -10.13 1.63
C VAL A 348 -9.48 -10.85 2.68
N GLN A 349 -9.76 -12.13 2.93
CA GLN A 349 -9.07 -12.93 3.94
C GLN A 349 -8.47 -14.19 3.33
N GLY A 350 -7.15 -14.27 3.26
CA GLY A 350 -6.42 -15.51 3.00
C GLY A 350 -5.64 -15.87 4.25
N ASN A 351 -5.93 -17.00 4.89
CA ASN A 351 -5.36 -17.29 6.21
C ASN A 351 -3.83 -17.44 6.19
N GLN A 352 -3.25 -17.88 5.06
CA GLN A 352 -1.81 -17.95 4.87
C GLN A 352 -1.26 -16.74 4.13
N ASN A 353 -1.84 -16.35 2.99
CA ASN A 353 -1.35 -15.20 2.22
C ASN A 353 -2.49 -14.49 1.46
N ILE A 354 -2.26 -13.23 1.10
CA ILE A 354 -3.01 -12.48 0.10
C ILE A 354 -2.00 -11.94 -0.91
N ASP A 355 -2.22 -12.17 -2.19
CA ASP A 355 -1.39 -11.68 -3.28
C ASP A 355 -2.25 -10.93 -4.31
N ILE A 356 -1.97 -9.65 -4.50
CA ILE A 356 -2.73 -8.73 -5.35
C ILE A 356 -1.77 -8.11 -6.36
N GLN A 357 -1.83 -8.57 -7.60
CA GLN A 357 -0.95 -8.16 -8.69
C GLN A 357 -1.75 -7.58 -9.86
N LEU A 358 -2.12 -6.30 -9.72
CA LEU A 358 -2.80 -5.51 -10.74
C LEU A 358 -1.79 -4.56 -11.41
N GLY A 359 -1.62 -4.74 -12.72
CA GLY A 359 -0.69 -4.02 -13.59
C GLY A 359 -1.38 -3.25 -14.71
N ASN A 360 -2.71 -3.27 -14.83
CA ASN A 360 -3.48 -2.51 -15.83
C ASN A 360 -4.04 -1.21 -15.21
N ASP A 361 -4.05 -0.10 -15.97
CA ASP A 361 -4.56 1.20 -15.50
C ASP A 361 -6.08 1.20 -15.32
N LYS A 362 -6.75 0.26 -15.98
CA LYS A 362 -8.20 0.08 -15.92
C LYS A 362 -8.64 -0.75 -14.71
N SER A 363 -7.71 -1.38 -13.99
CA SER A 363 -8.02 -2.22 -12.83
C SER A 363 -8.56 -1.40 -11.67
N ILE A 364 -9.59 -1.93 -11.01
CA ILE A 364 -10.33 -1.25 -9.95
C ILE A 364 -10.26 -2.10 -8.70
N PHE A 365 -9.88 -1.51 -7.57
CA PHE A 365 -9.96 -2.13 -6.25
C PHE A 365 -10.58 -1.10 -5.29
N GLN A 366 -11.91 -1.05 -5.23
CA GLN A 366 -12.60 -0.02 -4.45
C GLN A 366 -13.86 -0.50 -3.74
N THR A 367 -14.21 0.20 -2.65
CA THR A 367 -15.34 -0.14 -1.80
C THR A 367 -16.05 1.12 -1.28
N GLY A 368 -17.38 1.08 -1.20
CA GLY A 368 -18.19 2.15 -0.61
C GLY A 368 -18.14 2.18 0.92
N GLY A 369 -17.86 1.04 1.55
CA GLY A 369 -17.63 0.89 2.98
C GLY A 369 -16.16 0.70 3.32
N ASN A 370 -15.88 -0.13 4.33
CA ASN A 370 -14.54 -0.48 4.78
C ASN A 370 -13.86 -1.46 3.82
N LEU A 371 -12.53 -1.40 3.74
CA LEU A 371 -11.68 -2.46 3.17
C LEU A 371 -10.88 -3.12 4.28
N ASN A 372 -10.99 -4.43 4.42
CA ASN A 372 -10.23 -5.23 5.36
C ASN A 372 -9.43 -6.32 4.62
N LEU A 373 -8.10 -6.22 4.61
CA LEU A 373 -7.19 -7.27 4.17
C LEU A 373 -6.75 -8.08 5.41
N VAL A 374 -6.93 -9.40 5.43
CA VAL A 374 -6.73 -10.23 6.64
C VAL A 374 -5.91 -11.49 6.36
N SER A 375 -4.75 -11.65 6.99
CA SER A 375 -3.86 -12.82 6.86
C SER A 375 -2.88 -12.92 8.03
N ASP A 376 -2.52 -14.13 8.44
CA ASP A 376 -1.43 -14.35 9.41
C ASP A 376 -0.04 -14.44 8.73
N GLY A 377 0.02 -14.51 7.40
CA GLY A 377 1.26 -14.46 6.62
C GLY A 377 1.32 -13.24 5.68
N LEU A 378 1.83 -13.42 4.46
CA LEU A 378 2.14 -12.28 3.59
C LEU A 378 0.87 -11.63 3.02
N ILE A 379 0.77 -10.30 3.11
CA ILE A 379 -0.24 -9.51 2.39
C ILE A 379 0.52 -8.63 1.39
N ASN A 380 0.65 -9.13 0.16
CA ASN A 380 1.30 -8.44 -0.93
C ASN A 380 0.26 -7.74 -1.82
N GLY A 381 0.47 -6.45 -2.11
CA GLY A 381 -0.41 -5.71 -3.01
C GLY A 381 0.23 -4.52 -3.70
N ASN A 382 -0.08 -4.37 -4.98
CA ASN A 382 0.38 -3.26 -5.83
C ASN A 382 -0.77 -2.36 -6.35
N ALA A 383 -2.03 -2.73 -6.09
CA ALA A 383 -3.22 -2.02 -6.53
C ALA A 383 -3.37 -0.61 -5.91
N ARG A 384 -4.20 0.23 -6.55
CA ARG A 384 -4.79 1.42 -5.91
C ARG A 384 -5.99 1.00 -5.09
N PHE A 385 -5.93 1.25 -3.78
CA PHE A 385 -7.01 0.94 -2.86
C PHE A 385 -7.82 2.19 -2.58
N VAL A 386 -9.14 2.14 -2.79
CA VAL A 386 -10.03 3.28 -2.50
C VAL A 386 -11.21 2.86 -1.62
N THR A 387 -11.44 3.57 -0.52
CA THR A 387 -12.46 3.21 0.50
C THR A 387 -13.36 4.40 0.84
N GLY A 388 -14.68 4.14 0.95
CA GLY A 388 -15.65 5.09 1.53
C GLY A 388 -15.72 5.02 3.07
N GLY A 389 -15.27 3.91 3.66
CA GLY A 389 -14.97 3.76 5.08
C GLY A 389 -13.46 3.66 5.34
N ASN A 390 -13.08 2.88 6.34
CA ASN A 390 -11.68 2.68 6.73
C ASN A 390 -10.93 1.74 5.76
N PHE A 391 -9.60 1.87 5.70
CA PHE A 391 -8.71 0.85 5.15
C PHE A 391 -7.99 0.15 6.30
N SER A 392 -8.02 -1.18 6.37
CA SER A 392 -7.24 -1.91 7.37
C SER A 392 -6.54 -3.15 6.84
N VAL A 393 -5.35 -3.41 7.39
CA VAL A 393 -4.57 -4.63 7.21
C VAL A 393 -4.44 -5.30 8.57
N GLN A 394 -4.95 -6.53 8.67
CA GLN A 394 -5.14 -7.25 9.92
C GLN A 394 -4.54 -8.67 9.86
N ASN A 395 -4.26 -9.21 11.04
CA ASN A 395 -4.05 -10.65 11.23
C ASN A 395 -5.37 -11.35 11.62
N LEU A 396 -5.42 -12.67 11.64
CA LEU A 396 -6.64 -13.45 11.92
C LEU A 396 -7.19 -13.25 13.34
N SER A 397 -6.37 -12.75 14.27
CA SER A 397 -6.81 -12.38 15.63
C SER A 397 -7.45 -10.97 15.72
N GLY A 398 -7.49 -10.23 14.61
CA GLY A 398 -8.02 -8.86 14.55
C GLY A 398 -7.03 -7.78 15.00
N GLY A 399 -5.77 -8.15 15.28
CA GLY A 399 -4.67 -7.18 15.42
C GLY A 399 -4.16 -6.69 14.08
N THR A 400 -3.21 -5.75 14.07
CA THR A 400 -2.58 -5.26 12.84
C THR A 400 -1.80 -6.37 12.10
N GLY A 401 -1.94 -6.41 10.78
CA GLY A 401 -1.19 -7.29 9.87
C GLY A 401 -0.18 -6.50 9.05
N ASN A 402 0.93 -7.14 8.66
CA ASN A 402 1.98 -6.51 7.87
C ASN A 402 1.56 -6.40 6.39
N PHE A 403 1.95 -5.31 5.73
CA PHE A 403 1.64 -5.05 4.33
C PHE A 403 2.92 -4.94 3.50
N THR A 404 2.97 -5.58 2.34
CA THR A 404 4.09 -5.45 1.42
C THR A 404 3.60 -5.07 0.04
N SER A 405 4.46 -4.39 -0.73
CA SER A 405 4.23 -4.15 -2.14
C SER A 405 5.40 -4.67 -2.95
N SER A 406 5.15 -5.51 -3.94
CA SER A 406 6.12 -5.89 -4.96
C SER A 406 5.52 -5.61 -6.34
N PHE A 407 6.30 -5.00 -7.22
CA PHE A 407 5.87 -4.65 -8.56
C PHE A 407 6.70 -5.44 -9.56
N LEU A 408 6.06 -6.29 -10.36
CA LEU A 408 6.73 -6.98 -11.45
C LEU A 408 7.08 -5.97 -12.55
N SER A 409 8.37 -5.64 -12.65
CA SER A 409 8.93 -4.86 -13.75
C SER A 409 9.06 -5.78 -14.98
N PRO A 410 8.59 -5.37 -16.18
CA PRO A 410 9.13 -4.18 -16.83
C PRO A 410 8.11 -3.08 -17.15
N ILE A 411 8.66 -1.93 -17.55
CA ILE A 411 8.02 -0.72 -18.07
C ILE A 411 6.76 -1.06 -18.90
N GLY A 412 5.59 -0.63 -18.42
CA GLY A 412 4.29 -0.85 -19.08
C GLY A 412 3.20 -1.33 -18.12
N THR A 413 3.56 -1.81 -16.93
CA THR A 413 2.59 -2.03 -15.85
C THR A 413 2.17 -0.70 -15.24
N ASN A 414 0.89 -0.38 -15.34
CA ASN A 414 0.25 0.83 -14.86
C ASN A 414 -0.23 0.64 -13.41
N SER A 415 0.70 0.25 -12.53
CA SER A 415 0.37 -0.08 -11.16
C SER A 415 0.26 1.18 -10.31
N THR A 416 -0.78 1.28 -9.48
CA THR A 416 -1.31 2.57 -9.00
C THR A 416 -1.21 2.74 -7.48
N GLY A 417 -0.24 2.07 -6.84
CA GLY A 417 0.02 1.95 -5.39
C GLY A 417 -0.14 3.21 -4.52
N ILE A 418 -1.40 3.60 -4.34
CA ILE A 418 -1.89 4.74 -3.58
C ILE A 418 -3.08 4.22 -2.77
N ILE A 419 -3.07 4.43 -1.47
CA ILE A 419 -4.20 4.14 -0.58
C ILE A 419 -5.00 5.43 -0.38
N SER A 420 -6.31 5.40 -0.59
CA SER A 420 -7.20 6.56 -0.49
C SER A 420 -8.43 6.24 0.35
N SER A 421 -8.51 6.78 1.56
CA SER A 421 -9.53 6.44 2.56
C SER A 421 -10.35 7.65 3.00
N ASN A 422 -11.67 7.51 2.97
CA ASN A 422 -12.58 8.49 3.60
C ASN A 422 -12.71 8.29 5.12
N GLY A 423 -12.29 7.13 5.62
CA GLY A 423 -12.11 6.83 7.03
C GLY A 423 -10.66 6.96 7.48
N ASP A 424 -10.30 6.11 8.45
CA ASP A 424 -8.94 5.93 8.94
C ASP A 424 -8.18 4.90 8.07
N VAL A 425 -6.86 4.80 8.26
CA VAL A 425 -5.97 3.84 7.60
C VAL A 425 -5.12 3.15 8.67
N ASN A 426 -5.22 1.83 8.81
CA ASN A 426 -4.55 1.06 9.86
C ASN A 426 -3.80 -0.15 9.29
N PHE A 427 -2.51 -0.28 9.57
CA PHE A 427 -1.72 -1.45 9.18
C PHE A 427 -0.57 -1.70 10.18
N GLY A 428 0.05 -2.88 10.09
CA GLY A 428 1.26 -3.22 10.83
C GLY A 428 2.51 -2.64 10.15
N ASN A 429 3.56 -3.44 10.03
CA ASN A 429 4.77 -2.99 9.33
C ASN A 429 4.53 -2.95 7.81
N TYR A 430 5.07 -1.93 7.14
CA TYR A 430 5.15 -1.84 5.69
C TYR A 430 6.57 -2.15 5.20
N THR A 431 6.70 -2.96 4.16
CA THR A 431 7.97 -3.10 3.43
C THR A 431 7.71 -3.24 1.94
N GLY A 432 8.24 -2.32 1.14
CA GLY A 432 7.92 -2.31 -0.29
C GLY A 432 8.53 -1.14 -1.05
N TYR A 433 7.85 -0.75 -2.11
CA TYR A 433 8.22 0.36 -2.98
C TYR A 433 7.65 1.66 -2.39
N SER A 434 7.93 2.77 -3.05
CA SER A 434 7.42 4.10 -2.66
C SER A 434 5.90 4.10 -2.44
N LEU A 435 5.48 4.61 -1.28
CA LEU A 435 4.12 4.50 -0.77
C LEU A 435 3.47 5.89 -0.65
N LYS A 436 2.22 5.99 -1.10
CA LYS A 436 1.35 7.13 -0.81
C LYS A 436 0.05 6.70 -0.12
N VAL A 437 -0.30 7.43 0.94
CA VAL A 437 -1.57 7.26 1.66
C VAL A 437 -2.24 8.63 1.83
N GLU A 438 -3.51 8.71 1.45
CA GLU A 438 -4.38 9.87 1.68
C GLU A 438 -5.59 9.42 2.50
N ALA A 439 -5.79 10.02 3.67
CA ALA A 439 -6.88 9.73 4.58
C ALA A 439 -7.62 11.02 4.98
N LYS A 440 -8.95 10.98 4.97
CA LYS A 440 -9.76 12.01 5.63
C LYS A 440 -9.75 11.85 7.15
N GLY A 441 -9.52 10.62 7.62
CA GLY A 441 -9.28 10.27 9.01
C GLY A 441 -7.80 10.23 9.38
N SER A 442 -7.47 9.44 10.40
CA SER A 442 -6.08 9.24 10.87
C SER A 442 -5.38 8.10 10.13
N ILE A 443 -4.04 8.11 10.12
CA ILE A 443 -3.18 7.03 9.61
C ILE A 443 -2.39 6.43 10.79
N SER A 444 -2.42 5.10 10.93
CA SER A 444 -1.68 4.36 11.94
C SER A 444 -0.93 3.19 11.28
N GLY A 445 0.38 3.15 11.44
CA GLY A 445 1.26 2.10 10.91
C GLY A 445 2.26 1.61 11.96
N GLY A 446 2.89 0.47 11.69
CA GLY A 446 4.10 0.02 12.39
C GLY A 446 5.36 0.64 11.78
N ASP A 447 6.40 -0.18 11.59
CA ASP A 447 7.62 0.22 10.90
C ASP A 447 7.37 0.39 9.39
N ILE A 448 7.90 1.46 8.78
CA ILE A 448 7.82 1.72 7.34
C ILE A 448 9.20 1.56 6.70
N LYS A 449 9.36 0.58 5.82
CA LYS A 449 10.57 0.41 5.00
C LYS A 449 10.29 0.60 3.51
N ILE A 450 10.84 1.66 2.91
CA ILE A 450 10.84 1.87 1.46
C ILE A 450 12.17 1.37 0.89
N THR A 451 12.09 0.52 -0.13
CA THR A 451 13.23 -0.21 -0.70
C THR A 451 13.53 0.13 -2.16
N GLN A 452 12.65 0.87 -2.86
CA GLN A 452 12.83 1.32 -4.25
C GLN A 452 11.73 2.31 -4.73
N PRO A 453 11.94 3.04 -5.85
CA PRO A 453 10.93 3.88 -6.50
C PRO A 453 9.79 3.06 -7.13
N ASN A 454 8.57 3.58 -7.14
CA ASN A 454 7.42 2.96 -7.81
C ASN A 454 7.33 3.36 -9.29
N ALA A 455 8.25 2.84 -10.09
CA ALA A 455 8.40 3.16 -11.52
C ALA A 455 7.15 2.90 -12.37
N SER A 456 6.22 2.06 -11.92
CA SER A 456 4.95 1.70 -12.58
C SER A 456 3.82 2.73 -12.39
N LEU A 457 3.97 3.74 -11.52
CA LEU A 457 2.93 4.75 -11.29
C LEU A 457 2.55 5.54 -12.56
N VAL A 458 1.25 5.67 -12.77
CA VAL A 458 0.61 6.50 -13.79
C VAL A 458 -0.61 7.24 -13.23
N GLY A 459 -0.99 8.34 -13.87
CA GLY A 459 -2.11 9.20 -13.46
C GLY A 459 -1.73 10.68 -13.47
N THR A 460 -2.65 11.51 -12.97
CA THR A 460 -2.51 12.98 -12.93
C THR A 460 -2.19 13.52 -11.53
N ASP A 461 -1.95 12.65 -10.55
CA ASP A 461 -1.61 13.06 -9.20
C ASP A 461 -0.20 13.69 -9.18
N PRO A 462 -0.02 14.88 -8.58
CA PRO A 462 1.25 15.61 -8.64
C PRO A 462 2.41 14.88 -7.93
N ASP A 463 2.12 13.99 -6.98
CA ASP A 463 3.15 13.25 -6.24
C ASP A 463 3.72 12.06 -7.03
N ILE A 464 3.05 11.62 -8.10
CA ILE A 464 3.52 10.50 -8.94
C ILE A 464 4.94 10.77 -9.45
N ALA A 465 5.27 12.01 -9.80
CA ALA A 465 6.61 12.36 -10.26
C ALA A 465 7.70 12.13 -9.20
N VAL A 466 7.37 12.21 -7.92
CA VAL A 466 8.30 11.93 -6.82
C VAL A 466 8.36 10.43 -6.57
N LEU A 467 7.21 9.81 -6.29
CA LEU A 467 7.08 8.37 -5.99
C LEU A 467 7.62 7.45 -7.10
N LYS A 468 7.54 7.88 -8.37
CA LYS A 468 7.99 7.11 -9.53
C LYS A 468 9.50 7.15 -9.74
N ASN A 469 10.12 8.29 -9.45
CA ASN A 469 11.52 8.56 -9.79
C ASN A 469 12.48 8.42 -8.59
N SER A 470 11.96 8.40 -7.35
CA SER A 470 12.78 8.27 -6.15
C SER A 470 12.06 7.54 -5.01
N SER A 471 12.84 6.82 -4.19
CA SER A 471 12.36 6.04 -3.04
C SER A 471 11.75 6.94 -1.97
N SER A 472 10.41 7.06 -1.97
CA SER A 472 9.68 8.12 -1.25
C SER A 472 8.50 7.60 -0.41
N LEU A 473 8.14 8.32 0.64
CA LEU A 473 6.99 8.06 1.50
C LEU A 473 6.13 9.33 1.63
N ILE A 474 4.84 9.25 1.32
CA ILE A 474 3.93 10.39 1.40
C ILE A 474 2.65 9.99 2.14
N LEU A 475 2.49 10.45 3.38
CA LEU A 475 1.28 10.20 4.18
C LEU A 475 0.54 11.51 4.46
N ARG A 476 -0.77 11.54 4.20
CA ARG A 476 -1.62 12.71 4.46
C ARG A 476 -2.89 12.33 5.21
N ALA A 477 -3.04 12.82 6.44
CA ALA A 477 -4.15 12.53 7.33
C ALA A 477 -5.01 13.77 7.63
N GLY A 478 -6.31 13.57 7.88
CA GLY A 478 -7.24 14.66 8.20
C GLY A 478 -7.65 15.53 7.01
N LEU A 479 -7.57 15.00 5.78
CA LEU A 479 -7.90 15.73 4.56
C LEU A 479 -9.40 16.08 4.47
N THR A 480 -9.71 17.26 3.93
CA THR A 480 -11.09 17.64 3.59
C THR A 480 -11.59 16.89 2.34
N GLU A 481 -10.71 16.71 1.36
CA GLU A 481 -10.95 16.03 0.09
C GLU A 481 -9.75 15.14 -0.27
N LEU A 482 -10.01 13.99 -0.87
CA LEU A 482 -8.98 13.10 -1.41
C LEU A 482 -8.62 13.54 -2.82
N ARG A 483 -7.33 13.52 -3.20
CA ARG A 483 -6.92 13.77 -4.59
C ARG A 483 -7.22 12.59 -5.51
N ASN A 484 -7.34 11.40 -4.91
CA ASN A 484 -7.52 10.12 -5.58
C ASN A 484 -8.84 9.43 -5.17
N PRO A 485 -10.01 10.10 -5.27
CA PRO A 485 -11.29 9.52 -4.88
C PRO A 485 -11.68 8.31 -5.75
N ALA A 486 -12.79 7.66 -5.37
CA ALA A 486 -13.32 6.50 -6.09
C ALA A 486 -13.56 6.82 -7.57
N SER A 487 -13.18 5.90 -8.45
CA SER A 487 -13.41 6.06 -9.89
C SER A 487 -14.87 5.70 -10.22
N SER A 488 -15.43 6.39 -11.21
CA SER A 488 -16.69 5.96 -11.83
C SER A 488 -16.44 4.61 -12.51
N SER A 489 -17.02 3.53 -11.99
CA SER A 489 -16.86 2.20 -12.57
C SER A 489 -17.43 2.14 -13.99
N PRO A 490 -16.76 1.47 -14.94
CA PRO A 490 -17.34 1.19 -16.26
C PRO A 490 -18.50 0.18 -16.18
N THR A 491 -18.62 -0.56 -15.08
CA THR A 491 -19.71 -1.51 -14.84
C THR A 491 -20.74 -0.90 -13.89
N THR A 492 -21.98 -0.79 -14.35
CA THR A 492 -23.11 -0.34 -13.54
C THR A 492 -23.82 -1.55 -12.93
N VAL A 493 -23.70 -1.71 -11.61
CA VAL A 493 -24.62 -2.59 -10.87
C VAL A 493 -25.87 -1.76 -10.56
N GLU A 494 -27.06 -2.27 -10.90
CA GLU A 494 -28.31 -1.54 -10.61
C GLU A 494 -28.41 -1.24 -9.11
N GLY A 495 -28.59 0.04 -8.77
CA GLY A 495 -28.69 0.51 -7.38
C GLY A 495 -27.37 0.83 -6.67
N SER A 496 -26.19 0.61 -7.27
CA SER A 496 -24.90 0.93 -6.61
C SER A 496 -24.54 2.42 -6.73
N THR A 497 -25.06 3.25 -5.83
CA THR A 497 -24.52 4.61 -5.62
C THR A 497 -23.24 4.53 -4.79
N PHE A 498 -22.07 4.63 -5.43
CA PHE A 498 -20.76 4.77 -4.76
C PHE A 498 -20.56 6.16 -4.13
N THR A 499 -21.62 6.70 -3.53
CA THR A 499 -21.67 8.02 -2.90
C THR A 499 -21.40 7.89 -1.42
N ASN A 500 -20.15 8.17 -1.08
CA ASN A 500 -19.59 8.41 0.25
C ASN A 500 -20.61 8.93 1.28
N THR A 501 -20.93 8.14 2.31
CA THR A 501 -21.82 8.54 3.42
C THR A 501 -21.06 8.93 4.70
N ASN A 502 -19.78 8.61 4.80
CA ASN A 502 -18.99 8.78 6.02
C ASN A 502 -18.06 10.00 5.94
N THR A 503 -18.26 10.95 6.85
CA THR A 503 -17.22 11.92 7.23
C THR A 503 -16.47 11.36 8.43
N SER A 504 -15.19 10.99 8.28
CA SER A 504 -14.39 10.58 9.45
C SER A 504 -14.41 11.66 10.54
N THR A 505 -14.71 11.25 11.76
CA THR A 505 -14.63 12.08 12.97
C THR A 505 -13.27 11.96 13.66
N SER A 506 -12.35 11.17 13.08
CA SER A 506 -11.01 10.97 13.61
C SER A 506 -10.21 12.28 13.55
N PRO A 507 -9.27 12.55 14.49
CA PRO A 507 -8.57 13.84 14.52
C PRO A 507 -7.70 14.15 13.29
N GLY A 508 -7.39 13.14 12.47
CA GLY A 508 -6.44 13.26 11.38
C GLY A 508 -5.00 13.26 11.86
N ASN A 509 -4.66 12.30 12.72
CA ASN A 509 -3.30 12.07 13.19
C ASN A 509 -2.51 11.19 12.20
N ILE A 510 -1.17 11.22 12.29
CA ILE A 510 -0.28 10.18 11.77
C ILE A 510 0.44 9.58 12.99
N THR A 511 0.40 8.25 13.14
CA THR A 511 1.17 7.51 14.16
C THR A 511 1.92 6.36 13.49
N LEU A 512 3.23 6.28 13.69
CA LEU A 512 4.13 5.27 13.12
C LEU A 512 5.15 4.80 14.17
N GLU A 513 5.82 3.67 13.91
CA GLU A 513 6.99 3.22 14.68
C GLU A 513 8.28 3.77 14.06
N ASN A 514 9.10 2.97 13.36
CA ASN A 514 10.27 3.48 12.63
C ASN A 514 9.93 3.85 11.17
N ILE A 515 10.72 4.76 10.57
CA ILE A 515 10.70 5.06 9.13
C ILE A 515 12.11 4.82 8.59
N THR A 516 12.24 4.08 7.49
CA THR A 516 13.52 3.77 6.85
C THR A 516 13.38 3.81 5.33
N ILE A 517 14.18 4.66 4.67
CA ILE A 517 14.37 4.66 3.22
C ILE A 517 15.73 4.03 2.92
N GLU A 518 15.76 2.72 2.65
CA GLU A 518 16.98 1.96 2.38
C GLU A 518 16.84 1.29 0.99
N PRO A 519 17.26 1.97 -0.09
CA PRO A 519 17.14 1.45 -1.44
C PRO A 519 17.99 0.19 -1.63
N SER A 520 17.46 -0.77 -2.39
CA SER A 520 18.08 -2.10 -2.53
C SER A 520 19.36 -2.14 -3.38
N ALA A 521 19.67 -1.05 -4.08
CA ALA A 521 20.87 -0.88 -4.90
C ALA A 521 21.50 0.50 -4.72
N ASN A 522 22.84 0.56 -4.78
CA ASN A 522 23.63 1.79 -4.56
C ASN A 522 23.40 2.91 -5.60
N ASP A 523 22.74 2.61 -6.73
CA ASP A 523 22.46 3.55 -7.82
C ASP A 523 21.02 4.10 -7.80
N GLU A 524 20.16 3.66 -6.86
CA GLU A 524 18.78 4.16 -6.78
C GLU A 524 18.69 5.54 -6.14
N ILE A 525 17.82 6.39 -6.71
CA ILE A 525 17.62 7.76 -6.26
C ILE A 525 16.79 7.73 -4.96
N LEU A 526 17.41 8.14 -3.86
CA LEU A 526 16.72 8.43 -2.60
C LEU A 526 15.68 9.54 -2.80
N GLY A 527 14.55 9.43 -2.12
CA GLY A 527 13.40 10.33 -2.26
C GLY A 527 12.91 10.93 -0.96
N SER A 528 11.80 11.68 -1.06
CA SER A 528 11.30 12.49 0.05
C SER A 528 10.44 11.69 1.02
N VAL A 529 10.53 12.03 2.31
CA VAL A 529 9.55 11.63 3.32
C VAL A 529 8.69 12.83 3.66
N ILE A 530 7.39 12.76 3.36
CA ILE A 530 6.42 13.85 3.56
C ILE A 530 5.27 13.32 4.41
N LEU A 531 5.20 13.73 5.68
CA LEU A 531 4.06 13.46 6.55
C LEU A 531 3.29 14.76 6.78
N SER A 532 2.01 14.78 6.43
CA SER A 532 1.14 15.94 6.65
C SER A 532 -0.11 15.50 7.40
N ALA A 533 -0.30 16.00 8.62
CA ALA A 533 -1.44 15.68 9.46
C ALA A 533 -2.25 16.94 9.75
N LYS A 534 -3.58 16.81 9.82
CA LYS A 534 -4.41 17.85 10.41
C LYS A 534 -4.04 18.05 11.87
N ASN A 535 -4.06 16.97 12.66
CA ASN A 535 -3.67 17.00 14.06
C ASN A 535 -2.25 16.43 14.23
N ASN A 536 -1.99 15.53 15.17
CA ASN A 536 -0.63 15.19 15.58
C ASN A 536 0.11 14.30 14.56
N ILE A 537 1.42 14.49 14.45
CA ILE A 537 2.36 13.50 13.87
C ILE A 537 3.15 12.90 15.03
N ASN A 538 3.08 11.58 15.20
CA ASN A 538 3.85 10.83 16.18
C ASN A 538 4.65 9.74 15.45
N VAL A 539 5.95 9.69 15.69
CA VAL A 539 6.83 8.62 15.23
C VAL A 539 7.52 8.06 16.48
N ASN A 540 7.20 6.83 16.84
CA ASN A 540 7.60 6.20 18.10
C ASN A 540 9.02 5.60 18.05
N GLY A 541 9.66 5.61 16.86
CA GLY A 541 11.03 5.19 16.64
C GLY A 541 11.84 6.22 15.84
N ASN A 542 12.84 5.72 15.11
CA ASN A 542 13.76 6.54 14.32
C ASN A 542 13.16 6.90 12.95
N ILE A 543 13.61 8.02 12.38
CA ILE A 543 13.39 8.38 10.97
C ILE A 543 14.76 8.39 10.28
N SER A 544 15.03 7.39 9.44
CA SER A 544 16.27 7.29 8.66
C SER A 544 15.97 7.39 7.17
N VAL A 545 16.40 8.50 6.56
CA VAL A 545 16.10 8.88 5.16
C VAL A 545 17.40 9.04 4.39
N GLY A 546 18.10 7.94 4.14
CA GLY A 546 19.41 7.97 3.49
C GLY A 546 20.11 6.62 3.52
N ASN A 547 21.27 6.54 2.88
CA ASN A 547 22.06 5.31 2.83
C ASN A 547 23.25 5.38 3.79
N PHE A 548 23.54 4.29 4.51
CA PHE A 548 24.75 4.18 5.33
C PHE A 548 25.89 3.59 4.48
N GLY A 549 26.91 4.40 4.21
CA GLY A 549 28.10 3.96 3.48
C GLY A 549 28.90 2.89 4.23
N LEU A 550 29.79 2.21 3.51
CA LEU A 550 30.67 1.12 4.00
C LEU A 550 31.53 1.42 5.26
N TYR A 551 31.60 2.69 5.68
CA TYR A 551 32.30 3.15 6.88
C TYR A 551 31.37 3.68 7.99
N GLY A 552 30.05 3.44 7.90
CA GLY A 552 29.05 3.95 8.84
C GLY A 552 28.63 5.41 8.62
N THR A 553 29.12 6.07 7.57
CA THR A 553 28.74 7.45 7.24
C THR A 553 27.37 7.49 6.58
N PHE A 554 26.42 8.19 7.18
CA PHE A 554 25.10 8.45 6.60
C PHE A 554 25.19 9.42 5.40
N ASN A 555 24.45 9.12 4.33
CA ASN A 555 24.36 9.92 3.10
C ASN A 555 22.88 10.19 2.75
N GLY A 556 22.43 11.42 3.02
CA GLY A 556 21.08 11.92 2.74
C GLY A 556 20.98 12.81 1.49
N ILE A 557 21.72 12.51 0.42
CA ILE A 557 21.54 13.21 -0.86
C ILE A 557 20.13 12.94 -1.42
N ASN A 558 19.44 14.00 -1.83
CA ASN A 558 18.09 13.97 -2.41
C ASN A 558 16.98 13.40 -1.50
N SER A 559 17.22 13.27 -0.20
CA SER A 559 16.28 12.66 0.76
C SER A 559 15.69 13.64 1.79
N PRO A 560 14.96 14.70 1.36
CA PRO A 560 14.42 15.68 2.28
C PRO A 560 13.30 15.08 3.14
N LEU A 561 13.25 15.51 4.40
CA LEU A 561 12.19 15.19 5.35
C LEU A 561 11.29 16.42 5.52
N THR A 562 9.97 16.21 5.44
CA THR A 562 8.98 17.25 5.75
C THR A 562 7.88 16.68 6.64
N LEU A 563 7.81 17.18 7.88
CA LEU A 563 6.73 16.90 8.83
C LEU A 563 5.90 18.17 9.01
N ASN A 564 4.60 18.12 8.75
CA ASN A 564 3.68 19.26 8.86
C ASN A 564 2.40 18.90 9.61
N SER A 565 2.22 19.48 10.80
CA SER A 565 1.01 19.37 11.63
C SER A 565 0.27 20.70 11.69
N SER A 566 -0.92 20.79 11.08
CA SER A 566 -1.61 22.07 10.88
C SER A 566 -2.43 22.57 12.08
N GLU A 567 -2.81 21.69 13.01
CA GLU A 567 -3.54 21.98 14.24
C GLU A 567 -2.95 21.29 15.49
N GLY A 568 -1.96 20.40 15.32
CA GLY A 568 -1.42 19.53 16.37
C GLY A 568 0.07 19.72 16.68
N ASN A 569 0.65 18.69 17.29
CA ASN A 569 2.06 18.56 17.64
C ASN A 569 2.82 17.72 16.59
N ILE A 570 4.15 17.84 16.58
CA ILE A 570 5.07 16.84 16.03
C ILE A 570 5.83 16.19 17.20
N SER A 571 5.86 14.86 17.24
CA SER A 571 6.62 14.06 18.20
C SER A 571 7.43 12.99 17.47
N VAL A 572 8.75 12.95 17.66
CA VAL A 572 9.61 11.84 17.20
C VAL A 572 10.44 11.38 18.40
N THR A 573 10.23 10.15 18.87
CA THR A 573 10.87 9.66 20.12
C THR A 573 12.19 8.96 19.90
N GLY A 574 12.61 8.77 18.64
CA GLY A 574 13.95 8.35 18.26
C GLY A 574 14.67 9.42 17.42
N ASP A 575 15.79 9.03 16.82
CA ASP A 575 16.65 9.90 16.03
C ASP A 575 16.09 10.19 14.64
N ILE A 576 16.33 11.41 14.15
CA ILE A 576 16.06 11.83 12.78
C ILE A 576 17.39 11.97 12.04
N ASP A 577 17.70 11.01 11.17
CA ASP A 577 18.80 11.06 10.20
C ASP A 577 18.20 11.28 8.81
N ALA A 578 18.43 12.44 8.19
CA ALA A 578 17.84 12.78 6.90
C ALA A 578 18.74 13.72 6.06
N GLY A 579 18.33 13.99 4.83
CA GLY A 579 18.74 15.23 4.15
C GLY A 579 18.01 16.44 4.72
N ASN A 580 17.86 17.49 3.88
CA ASN A 580 17.19 18.74 4.25
C ASN A 580 15.85 18.52 4.96
N THR A 581 15.74 19.07 6.17
CA THR A 581 14.65 18.76 7.10
C THR A 581 13.77 19.98 7.40
N ILE A 582 12.45 19.81 7.28
CA ILE A 582 11.43 20.81 7.59
C ILE A 582 10.44 20.23 8.60
N LEU A 583 10.40 20.78 9.80
CA LEU A 583 9.41 20.45 10.84
C LEU A 583 8.52 21.67 11.10
N SER A 584 7.21 21.56 10.85
CA SER A 584 6.24 22.64 11.07
C SER A 584 5.05 22.14 11.88
N ALA A 585 4.84 22.69 13.08
CA ALA A 585 3.70 22.35 13.92
C ALA A 585 2.91 23.61 14.31
N ALA A 586 1.59 23.46 14.44
CA ALA A 586 0.76 24.49 15.06
C ALA A 586 1.07 24.66 16.55
N LYS A 587 1.31 23.54 17.23
CA LYS A 587 1.66 23.44 18.66
C LYS A 587 3.09 22.91 18.79
N ASP A 588 3.36 21.97 19.70
CA ASP A 588 4.72 21.62 20.09
C ASP A 588 5.46 20.79 19.04
N ILE A 589 6.78 20.95 18.98
CA ILE A 589 7.70 20.02 18.31
C ILE A 589 8.56 19.38 19.40
N ASN A 590 8.52 18.06 19.55
CA ASN A 590 9.35 17.30 20.48
C ASN A 590 10.09 16.21 19.71
N ILE A 591 11.42 16.30 19.62
CA ILE A 591 12.24 15.29 18.93
C ILE A 591 13.42 14.86 19.80
N GLU A 592 13.99 13.68 19.57
CA GLU A 592 15.25 13.27 20.20
C GLU A 592 16.44 13.99 19.52
N ASN A 593 17.21 13.35 18.65
CA ASN A 593 18.28 14.03 17.91
C ASN A 593 17.88 14.31 16.45
N LEU A 594 18.45 15.36 15.86
CA LEU A 594 18.30 15.69 14.43
C LEU A 594 19.66 15.82 13.76
N ASN A 595 19.94 14.95 12.80
CA ASN A 595 21.12 14.97 11.94
C ASN A 595 20.68 15.18 10.48
N SER A 596 20.97 16.37 9.93
CA SER A 596 20.72 16.70 8.51
C SER A 596 22.03 16.70 7.74
N ILE A 597 22.21 15.75 6.80
CA ILE A 597 23.46 15.56 6.05
C ILE A 597 23.18 15.16 4.59
N SER A 598 23.38 16.05 3.63
CA SER A 598 23.24 15.78 2.19
C SER A 598 24.57 15.70 1.44
N SER A 599 25.59 15.01 1.99
CA SER A 599 26.94 14.95 1.39
C SER A 599 27.41 13.55 0.99
N GLU A 600 27.86 13.42 -0.26
CA GLU A 600 28.76 12.35 -0.68
C GLU A 600 30.14 12.58 -0.05
N ASN A 601 30.68 11.56 0.63
CA ASN A 601 32.05 11.52 1.17
C ASN A 601 32.40 12.56 2.27
N GLY A 602 31.42 13.19 2.93
CA GLY A 602 31.69 14.11 4.06
C GLY A 602 32.36 15.43 3.67
N LEU A 603 32.28 15.80 2.39
CA LEU A 603 32.76 17.07 1.83
C LEU A 603 31.55 17.83 1.26
N GLY A 604 30.60 18.18 2.12
CA GLY A 604 29.28 18.67 1.71
C GLY A 604 29.28 19.97 0.92
N SER A 605 28.27 20.13 0.06
CA SER A 605 27.91 21.44 -0.46
C SER A 605 27.22 22.25 0.64
N GLY A 606 27.17 23.57 0.45
CA GLY A 606 26.57 24.49 1.41
C GLY A 606 25.03 24.51 1.41
N ASP A 607 24.38 23.46 0.92
CA ASP A 607 22.93 23.48 0.62
C ASP A 607 22.11 22.69 1.64
N ASP A 608 22.77 22.12 2.65
CA ASP A 608 22.15 21.48 3.82
C ASP A 608 21.32 22.50 4.63
N PHE A 609 20.13 22.11 5.12
CA PHE A 609 19.41 22.90 6.11
C PHE A 609 18.44 22.11 7.00
N ALA A 610 18.24 22.62 8.22
CA ALA A 610 17.13 22.25 9.09
C ALA A 610 16.27 23.47 9.43
N PHE A 611 14.96 23.40 9.18
CA PHE A 611 13.98 24.41 9.57
C PHE A 611 12.97 23.81 10.55
N LEU A 612 12.86 24.39 11.74
CA LEU A 612 11.91 23.96 12.78
C LEU A 612 11.03 25.15 13.17
N SER A 613 9.70 25.05 13.02
CA SER A 613 8.78 26.10 13.44
C SER A 613 7.53 25.60 14.16
N SER A 614 7.32 26.15 15.36
CA SER A 614 6.11 25.99 16.15
C SER A 614 5.34 27.31 16.16
N LYS A 615 4.05 27.29 15.78
CA LYS A 615 3.22 28.50 15.66
C LYS A 615 2.68 29.02 17.00
N THR A 616 2.46 28.16 17.98
CA THR A 616 1.88 28.52 19.29
C THR A 616 2.50 27.78 20.48
N GLY A 617 3.41 26.84 20.23
CA GLY A 617 3.97 25.95 21.26
C GLY A 617 5.48 26.05 21.41
N LYS A 618 6.02 25.04 22.09
CA LYS A 618 7.44 24.88 22.42
C LYS A 618 8.14 24.02 21.36
N ILE A 619 9.45 24.22 21.18
CA ILE A 619 10.32 23.33 20.42
C ILE A 619 11.33 22.71 21.39
N THR A 620 11.22 21.41 21.61
CA THR A 620 12.14 20.62 22.44
C THR A 620 12.90 19.65 21.56
N VAL A 621 14.23 19.69 21.67
CA VAL A 621 15.15 18.75 21.03
C VAL A 621 16.10 18.18 22.09
N ASN A 622 16.71 17.03 21.84
CA ASN A 622 17.92 16.63 22.56
C ASN A 622 19.12 17.35 21.95
N THR A 623 19.42 17.11 20.66
CA THR A 623 20.50 17.80 19.92
C THR A 623 20.14 18.05 18.45
N ILE A 624 20.84 18.99 17.79
CA ILE A 624 20.72 19.26 16.34
C ILE A 624 22.12 19.38 15.70
N SER A 625 22.35 18.66 14.60
CA SER A 625 23.56 18.70 13.80
C SER A 625 23.22 18.85 12.31
N VAL A 626 23.70 19.93 11.69
CA VAL A 626 23.58 20.20 10.25
C VAL A 626 24.97 20.52 9.71
N PRO A 627 25.86 19.51 9.57
CA PRO A 627 27.30 19.72 9.55
C PRO A 627 27.82 20.65 8.45
N PHE A 628 27.15 20.77 7.30
CA PHE A 628 27.56 21.61 6.16
C PHE A 628 26.63 22.81 5.88
N GLY A 629 25.54 22.92 6.64
CA GLY A 629 24.38 23.73 6.27
C GLY A 629 23.99 24.83 7.26
N SER A 630 22.73 25.29 7.16
CA SER A 630 22.11 26.27 8.05
C SER A 630 21.01 25.67 8.94
N ILE A 631 20.76 26.27 10.10
CA ILE A 631 19.68 25.95 11.03
C ILE A 631 18.82 27.21 11.25
N ASP A 632 17.50 27.07 11.05
CA ASP A 632 16.51 28.09 11.36
C ASP A 632 15.47 27.51 12.34
N ILE A 633 15.37 28.10 13.53
CA ILE A 633 14.43 27.69 14.58
C ILE A 633 13.50 28.86 14.92
N ASN A 634 12.19 28.62 14.89
CA ASN A 634 11.16 29.59 15.25
C ASN A 634 10.11 28.95 16.17
N ALA A 635 10.36 28.98 17.48
CA ALA A 635 9.38 28.64 18.50
C ALA A 635 8.51 29.87 18.81
N ALA A 636 7.20 29.71 18.93
CA ALA A 636 6.35 30.79 19.40
C ALA A 636 6.50 31.02 20.91
N ASP A 637 6.65 29.93 21.67
CA ASP A 637 6.88 29.93 23.10
C ASP A 637 8.37 29.67 23.41
N VAL A 638 8.73 28.49 23.90
CA VAL A 638 10.10 28.18 24.38
C VAL A 638 10.86 27.28 23.42
N PHE A 639 12.17 27.49 23.26
CA PHE A 639 13.09 26.55 22.61
C PHE A 639 14.03 25.89 23.63
N ARG A 640 14.18 24.56 23.62
CA ARG A 640 15.06 23.82 24.54
C ARG A 640 15.84 22.73 23.82
N ALA A 641 17.17 22.74 23.93
CA ALA A 641 18.03 21.61 23.61
C ALA A 641 18.53 20.94 24.90
N LYS A 642 18.12 19.70 25.15
CA LYS A 642 18.33 19.00 26.44
C LYS A 642 19.62 18.19 26.54
N GLY A 643 20.23 17.84 25.41
CA GLY A 643 21.39 16.96 25.34
C GLY A 643 22.60 17.63 24.73
N THR A 644 23.70 16.87 24.69
CA THR A 644 24.97 17.31 24.13
C THR A 644 25.68 16.12 23.49
N PHE A 645 26.22 16.29 22.29
CA PHE A 645 27.10 15.28 21.70
C PHE A 645 28.53 15.41 22.23
N LEU A 646 29.17 14.25 22.47
CA LEU A 646 30.60 14.14 22.76
C LEU A 646 31.35 14.06 21.42
N ASN A 647 32.14 15.07 21.07
CA ASN A 647 32.73 15.17 19.74
C ASN A 647 33.94 14.24 19.56
N SER A 648 33.86 13.36 18.55
CA SER A 648 35.00 12.60 18.01
C SER A 648 35.45 13.12 16.64
N PHE A 649 35.40 14.43 16.38
CA PHE A 649 35.88 15.03 15.13
C PHE A 649 36.61 16.37 15.32
N THR A 650 37.43 16.68 14.32
CA THR A 650 38.51 17.67 14.34
C THR A 650 38.05 19.13 14.44
N PHE A 651 37.82 19.60 15.66
CA PHE A 651 38.15 20.97 16.02
C PHE A 651 39.62 21.02 16.49
N SER A 652 40.28 22.16 16.34
CA SER A 652 41.57 22.45 17.00
C SER A 652 41.40 22.86 18.48
N GLY A 653 40.17 22.78 19.00
CA GLY A 653 39.82 22.94 20.42
C GLY A 653 39.80 21.61 21.17
N PRO A 654 39.64 21.64 22.51
CA PRO A 654 39.61 20.43 23.33
C PRO A 654 38.44 19.50 22.95
N SER A 655 38.72 18.19 22.92
CA SER A 655 37.77 17.11 22.60
C SER A 655 36.57 17.01 23.54
N ASP A 656 36.67 17.66 24.70
CA ASP A 656 35.81 17.39 25.86
C ASP A 656 34.71 18.46 26.03
N VAL A 657 34.49 19.31 25.01
CA VAL A 657 33.47 20.38 25.04
C VAL A 657 32.11 19.85 24.59
N PRO A 658 31.08 19.87 25.44
CA PRO A 658 29.74 19.44 25.07
C PRO A 658 29.03 20.48 24.18
N VAL A 659 28.44 20.01 23.07
CA VAL A 659 27.74 20.86 22.07
C VAL A 659 26.32 20.33 21.88
N SER A 660 25.32 21.22 21.85
CA SER A 660 23.91 20.87 21.62
C SER A 660 23.42 21.15 20.20
N ILE A 661 23.98 22.17 19.54
CA ILE A 661 23.55 22.64 18.22
C ILE A 661 24.79 22.94 17.37
N GLN A 662 24.87 22.38 16.17
CA GLN A 662 26.01 22.52 15.26
C GLN A 662 25.57 22.79 13.81
N ALA A 663 26.13 23.83 13.19
CA ALA A 663 25.99 24.10 11.75
C ALA A 663 27.24 24.73 11.15
N GLN A 664 27.52 24.57 9.85
CA GLN A 664 28.64 25.29 9.20
C GLN A 664 28.28 26.74 8.83
N GLN A 665 27.02 26.99 8.49
CA GLN A 665 26.57 28.29 8.01
C GLN A 665 25.82 29.08 9.08
N ASN A 666 24.52 29.32 8.92
CA ASN A 666 23.76 30.18 9.83
C ASN A 666 23.06 29.35 10.89
N ILE A 667 22.95 29.90 12.09
CA ILE A 667 22.10 29.37 13.16
C ILE A 667 21.26 30.56 13.60
N ASN A 668 20.00 30.61 13.19
CA ASN A 668 19.05 31.63 13.63
C ASN A 668 18.05 30.98 14.58
N ILE A 669 17.87 31.56 15.77
CA ILE A 669 16.91 31.08 16.74
C ILE A 669 15.97 32.23 17.11
N GLN A 670 14.67 31.97 17.02
CA GLN A 670 13.62 32.84 17.50
C GLN A 670 12.75 32.06 18.49
N HIS A 671 12.53 32.61 19.68
CA HIS A 671 11.64 32.06 20.69
C HIS A 671 10.98 33.20 21.51
N GLY A 672 9.78 32.99 22.04
CA GLY A 672 9.05 33.99 22.84
C GLY A 672 8.81 35.32 22.11
N GLY A 673 8.79 35.32 20.77
CA GLY A 673 8.76 36.52 19.94
C GLY A 673 10.08 37.29 19.83
N VAL A 674 11.15 36.88 20.52
CA VAL A 674 12.49 37.48 20.46
C VAL A 674 13.36 36.74 19.45
N LYS A 675 13.98 37.50 18.54
CA LYS A 675 14.86 36.97 17.49
C LYS A 675 16.32 37.15 17.87
N LEU A 676 17.04 36.04 18.11
CA LEU A 676 18.48 36.01 18.38
C LEU A 676 19.25 36.08 17.04
N THR A 677 19.36 37.27 16.44
CA THR A 677 20.15 37.43 15.19
C THR A 677 21.28 38.45 15.21
N ASP A 678 21.51 39.15 16.32
CA ASP A 678 22.64 40.07 16.44
C ASP A 678 23.46 39.76 17.70
N GLY A 679 24.77 39.63 17.54
CA GLY A 679 25.70 39.26 18.61
C GLY A 679 25.89 40.36 19.67
N VAL A 680 26.41 39.97 20.83
CA VAL A 680 26.64 40.86 21.97
C VAL A 680 27.61 41.99 21.63
N ALA A 681 27.17 43.24 21.79
CA ALA A 681 28.02 44.42 21.80
C ALA A 681 28.24 44.91 23.25
N VAL A 682 29.40 45.53 23.51
CA VAL A 682 29.82 45.96 24.86
C VAL A 682 30.12 47.46 24.85
N GLU A 683 29.41 48.23 25.68
CA GLU A 683 29.77 49.61 26.02
C GLU A 683 29.87 49.77 27.56
N LYS A 684 30.53 50.86 27.97
CA LYS A 684 30.75 51.22 29.37
C LYS A 684 29.99 52.51 29.70
N ASP A 685 29.53 52.61 30.94
CA ASP A 685 29.00 53.87 31.48
C ASP A 685 30.12 54.92 31.66
N THR A 686 29.73 56.14 32.04
CA THR A 686 30.66 57.25 32.31
C THR A 686 31.60 57.02 33.50
N ALA A 687 31.43 55.93 34.26
CA ALA A 687 32.32 55.48 35.34
C ALA A 687 33.14 54.23 34.96
N GLY A 688 33.02 53.74 33.73
CA GLY A 688 33.76 52.58 33.22
C GLY A 688 33.13 51.21 33.51
N ASN A 689 31.92 51.16 34.07
CA ASN A 689 31.20 49.92 34.36
C ASN A 689 30.52 49.39 33.10
N THR A 690 30.58 48.08 32.87
CA THR A 690 29.88 47.42 31.76
C THR A 690 28.36 47.47 31.99
N ILE A 691 27.61 48.07 31.08
CA ILE A 691 26.14 47.99 31.08
C ILE A 691 25.71 46.93 30.06
N TYR A 692 25.17 45.82 30.55
CA TYR A 692 24.55 44.80 29.70
C TYR A 692 23.12 45.23 29.35
N ARG A 693 22.85 45.53 28.07
CA ARG A 693 21.49 45.63 27.51
C ARG A 693 21.46 45.08 26.09
N VAL A 694 20.51 44.20 25.83
CA VAL A 694 20.12 43.84 24.46
C VAL A 694 19.35 45.01 23.87
N LYS A 695 19.87 45.59 22.79
CA LYS A 695 19.13 46.55 21.97
C LYS A 695 19.45 46.32 20.49
N ALA A 696 18.42 46.09 19.71
CA ALA A 696 18.54 45.90 18.27
C ALA A 696 18.56 47.26 17.55
N ASP A 697 19.74 47.71 17.11
CA ASP A 697 19.92 48.40 15.83
C ASP A 697 21.35 48.22 15.30
N GLY A 698 21.47 47.66 14.08
CA GLY A 698 22.72 47.08 13.59
C GLY A 698 23.71 48.10 13.03
N ARG A 699 25.01 47.78 13.18
CA ARG A 699 26.12 48.28 12.34
C ARG A 699 27.18 47.19 12.17
N ARG A 700 27.73 47.10 10.95
CA ARG A 700 28.64 46.03 10.51
C ARG A 700 30.08 46.32 10.93
N VAL A 701 30.87 45.28 11.18
CA VAL A 701 32.34 45.34 11.16
C VAL A 701 32.87 44.37 10.11
N PHE A 702 33.81 44.83 9.30
CA PHE A 702 34.45 44.03 8.26
C PHE A 702 35.66 43.28 8.83
N PHE A 703 35.83 42.01 8.45
CA PHE A 703 37.14 41.34 8.49
C PHE A 703 37.63 41.15 7.05
N ARG A 704 38.89 41.53 6.80
CA ARG A 704 39.61 41.13 5.59
C ARG A 704 40.89 40.41 6.01
N GLY A 705 40.85 39.08 5.97
CA GLY A 705 42.08 38.29 6.03
C GLY A 705 42.77 38.25 4.67
N ARG A 706 44.11 38.12 4.68
CA ARG A 706 44.84 37.04 3.96
C ARG A 706 46.34 37.15 4.23
N GLY A 707 47.00 36.00 4.34
CA GLY A 707 48.47 35.91 4.38
C GLY A 707 48.97 35.30 5.68
N ASP A 708 49.82 34.28 5.55
CA ASP A 708 50.15 33.28 6.57
C ASP A 708 51.07 33.78 7.71
N ASP A 709 51.16 35.11 7.90
CA ASP A 709 51.98 35.80 8.91
C ASP A 709 51.28 37.09 9.39
N SER A 710 50.07 37.00 9.96
CA SER A 710 49.32 38.17 10.45
C SER A 710 48.92 38.08 11.94
N GLN A 711 49.44 39.02 12.74
CA GLN A 711 49.05 39.24 14.14
C GLN A 711 48.04 40.38 14.28
N ILE A 712 47.04 40.19 15.13
CA ILE A 712 46.12 41.25 15.57
C ILE A 712 46.79 42.01 16.72
N ILE A 713 47.10 43.29 16.50
CA ILE A 713 47.59 44.18 17.56
C ILE A 713 46.39 44.90 18.16
N PHE A 714 46.09 44.64 19.43
CA PHE A 714 45.20 45.50 20.20
C PHE A 714 46.00 46.70 20.69
N VAL A 715 45.67 47.85 20.12
CA VAL A 715 46.15 49.15 20.56
C VAL A 715 45.16 49.77 21.54
N ASP A 716 45.67 50.62 22.44
CA ASP A 716 44.82 51.56 23.17
C ASP A 716 44.19 52.61 22.21
N GLU A 717 43.35 53.48 22.77
CA GLU A 717 42.72 54.59 22.04
C GLU A 717 43.70 55.58 21.40
N ASN A 718 45.00 55.47 21.70
CA ASN A 718 46.08 56.32 21.20
C ASN A 718 47.04 55.59 20.23
N GLY A 719 46.81 54.31 19.92
CA GLY A 719 47.64 53.53 18.98
C GLY A 719 48.80 52.75 19.60
N ASN A 720 48.88 52.62 20.94
CA ASN A 720 49.98 51.90 21.62
C ASN A 720 49.61 50.42 21.89
N PRO A 721 50.48 49.44 21.56
CA PRO A 721 50.22 48.02 21.85
C PRO A 721 50.13 47.69 23.35
N VAL A 722 49.10 46.93 23.74
CA VAL A 722 48.89 46.51 25.14
C VAL A 722 49.54 45.13 25.41
N PRO A 723 50.46 44.97 26.39
CA PRO A 723 51.16 43.69 26.61
C PRO A 723 50.42 42.70 27.54
N ASP A 724 50.51 41.41 27.20
CA ASP A 724 50.40 40.20 28.02
C ASP A 724 49.46 40.18 29.25
N ARG A 725 48.34 39.45 29.13
CA ARG A 725 47.56 38.91 30.27
C ARG A 725 47.02 37.51 29.98
N PRO A 726 47.19 36.51 30.87
CA PRO A 726 46.46 35.25 30.80
C PRO A 726 44.99 35.44 31.14
N ILE A 727 44.14 35.47 30.13
CA ILE A 727 42.78 34.98 30.23
C ILE A 727 42.83 33.41 30.27
N THR A 728 41.92 32.71 30.99
CA THR A 728 41.94 31.24 31.26
C THR A 728 40.50 30.70 31.24
N VAL A 729 40.15 29.56 30.60
CA VAL A 729 38.75 29.00 30.61
C VAL A 729 38.63 28.04 31.78
N ASN A 730 37.65 28.28 32.65
CA ASN A 730 37.08 27.24 33.49
C ASN A 730 35.75 26.83 32.87
N SER A 731 35.41 25.56 33.03
CA SER A 731 34.04 25.10 32.94
C SER A 731 33.16 25.89 33.92
N VAL A 732 32.09 26.50 33.39
CA VAL A 732 30.93 26.89 34.21
C VAL A 732 30.14 25.62 34.48
N ALA A 733 29.88 25.31 35.74
CA ALA A 733 29.02 24.19 36.12
C ALA A 733 27.56 24.55 35.84
N PHE A 734 27.01 24.04 34.73
CA PHE A 734 25.61 24.21 34.35
C PHE A 734 24.74 23.16 35.06
N ASP A 735 23.92 23.57 36.01
CA ASP A 735 22.95 22.68 36.68
C ASP A 735 21.59 22.72 35.98
N VAL A 736 21.38 21.74 35.09
CA VAL A 736 20.11 21.47 34.39
C VAL A 736 18.87 21.42 35.30
N ASN A 737 19.04 21.13 36.59
CA ASN A 737 17.94 20.99 37.55
C ASN A 737 17.43 22.34 38.09
N SER A 738 18.14 23.43 37.82
CA SER A 738 17.84 24.77 38.37
C SER A 738 16.97 25.65 37.45
N ILE A 739 16.70 25.21 36.22
CA ILE A 739 16.11 26.03 35.15
C ILE A 739 14.59 25.82 35.08
N SER A 740 13.83 26.90 34.86
CA SER A 740 12.38 26.82 34.77
C SER A 740 11.91 25.95 33.60
N THR A 741 10.70 25.38 33.73
CA THR A 741 10.04 24.68 32.62
C THR A 741 9.64 25.59 31.45
N ASP A 742 9.68 26.91 31.69
CA ASP A 742 9.20 27.97 30.79
C ASP A 742 10.34 28.87 30.30
N GLU A 743 11.60 28.45 30.48
CA GLU A 743 12.80 29.15 30.00
C GLU A 743 13.45 28.42 28.82
N SER A 744 14.07 29.22 27.94
CA SER A 744 14.79 28.77 26.74
C SER A 744 16.24 28.46 27.10
N PHE A 745 16.80 27.32 26.65
CA PHE A 745 18.19 26.98 26.93
C PHE A 745 18.76 25.86 26.05
N THR A 746 20.08 25.70 26.07
CA THR A 746 20.81 24.55 25.55
C THR A 746 21.65 23.90 26.66
N ALA A 747 21.72 22.57 26.70
CA ALA A 747 22.50 21.83 27.70
C ALA A 747 24.02 21.87 27.48
N GLY A 748 24.45 22.33 26.31
CA GLY A 748 25.83 22.59 25.95
C GLY A 748 25.94 23.75 24.96
N LEU A 749 27.12 23.89 24.36
CA LEU A 749 27.47 25.00 23.47
C LEU A 749 26.67 24.97 22.16
N ILE A 750 26.41 26.14 21.57
CA ILE A 750 25.96 26.31 20.18
C ILE A 750 27.18 26.67 19.34
N VAL A 751 27.48 25.90 18.27
CA VAL A 751 28.68 26.09 17.45
C VAL A 751 28.34 26.34 15.98
N LYS A 752 28.75 27.52 15.49
CA LYS A 752 28.87 27.83 14.07
C LYS A 752 30.28 27.46 13.59
N LYS A 753 30.40 26.41 12.78
CA LYS A 753 31.67 25.90 12.24
C LYS A 753 32.08 26.72 11.01
N GLY A 754 32.93 27.72 11.21
CA GLY A 754 33.62 28.38 10.10
C GLY A 754 34.58 27.43 9.37
N GLY A 755 34.92 27.76 8.12
CA GLY A 755 35.92 27.03 7.33
C GLY A 755 37.33 27.10 7.92
N VAL A 756 38.27 26.43 7.25
CA VAL A 756 39.67 26.27 7.69
C VAL A 756 40.25 27.59 8.23
N ASP A 757 40.81 27.52 9.45
CA ASP A 757 41.38 28.62 10.27
C ASP A 757 40.40 29.54 11.03
N ALA A 758 39.11 29.21 11.14
CA ALA A 758 38.16 29.94 11.98
C ALA A 758 38.15 29.46 13.46
N GLY A 759 38.54 30.35 14.39
CA GLY A 759 38.45 30.12 15.84
C GLY A 759 37.02 30.10 16.40
N LEU A 760 36.91 29.91 17.73
CA LEU A 760 35.64 29.76 18.45
C LEU A 760 34.79 31.04 18.45
N TYR A 761 33.88 31.20 17.48
CA TYR A 761 33.00 32.37 17.37
C TYR A 761 31.75 32.27 18.26
N GLY A 762 31.96 32.40 19.57
CA GLY A 762 30.93 32.72 20.55
C GLY A 762 30.42 31.55 21.39
N ALA A 763 30.29 31.78 22.69
CA ALA A 763 29.50 30.95 23.59
C ALA A 763 28.26 31.72 24.03
N PHE A 764 27.08 31.19 23.71
CA PHE A 764 25.81 31.74 24.17
C PHE A 764 25.33 30.95 25.38
N GLY A 765 25.70 31.41 26.58
CA GLY A 765 24.90 31.16 27.76
C GLY A 765 23.75 32.18 27.80
N ASP A 766 22.53 31.75 28.09
CA ASP A 766 21.45 32.70 28.37
C ASP A 766 21.82 33.51 29.62
N THR A 767 21.90 34.83 29.45
CA THR A 767 22.32 35.78 30.49
C THR A 767 21.15 36.59 31.05
N PHE A 768 19.90 36.23 30.69
CA PHE A 768 18.71 36.74 31.39
C PHE A 768 18.45 36.03 32.73
N LEU A 769 19.15 34.93 33.02
CA LEU A 769 19.08 34.23 34.30
C LEU A 769 20.17 34.73 35.26
N SER A 770 19.74 35.21 36.43
CA SER A 770 20.60 35.86 37.40
C SER A 770 21.49 34.87 38.16
N GLY A 771 22.72 34.68 37.70
CA GLY A 771 23.79 34.09 38.51
C GLY A 771 24.69 33.09 37.80
N SER A 772 25.66 33.59 37.02
CA SER A 772 26.89 32.83 36.74
C SER A 772 28.07 33.79 36.62
N SER A 773 29.07 33.63 37.50
CA SER A 773 30.26 34.48 37.59
C SER A 773 31.50 33.79 37.03
N ASP A 774 32.29 34.56 36.27
CA ASP A 774 33.57 34.19 35.64
C ASP A 774 33.39 33.15 34.47
N ILE A 775 34.22 32.95 33.42
CA ILE A 775 35.68 32.83 33.25
C ILE A 775 36.12 33.16 31.73
N ASN A 776 37.32 32.83 31.16
CA ASN A 776 38.07 33.57 30.06
C ASN A 776 38.99 32.72 29.06
N VAL A 777 39.91 33.19 28.15
CA VAL A 777 41.15 32.45 27.58
C VAL A 777 42.27 33.26 26.81
N VAL A 778 43.61 33.00 26.94
CA VAL A 778 44.74 33.67 26.16
C VAL A 778 45.88 32.80 25.55
N GLY A 779 46.53 33.37 24.51
CA GLY A 779 47.96 33.29 24.19
C GLY A 779 48.41 34.49 23.30
N ILE A 780 49.55 35.18 23.56
CA ILE A 780 50.12 36.27 22.70
C ILE A 780 51.68 36.20 22.56
N PRO A 781 52.34 36.94 21.62
CA PRO A 781 53.65 36.59 21.00
C PRO A 781 54.73 37.72 21.02
N LYS A 782 55.79 37.66 20.18
CA LYS A 782 56.66 38.83 19.88
C LYS A 782 57.27 38.93 18.45
N PRO A 783 57.73 40.14 17.99
CA PRO A 783 57.83 40.50 16.56
C PRO A 783 59.13 41.21 16.10
N ASN A 784 59.19 41.65 14.82
CA ASN A 784 59.79 42.91 14.24
C ASN A 784 59.76 42.85 12.68
N GLN A 785 59.89 43.89 11.81
CA GLN A 785 59.74 45.38 11.77
C GLN A 785 59.67 45.82 10.25
N PRO A 786 59.54 47.12 9.83
CA PRO A 786 58.76 47.50 8.62
C PRO A 786 59.51 48.29 7.52
N THR A 787 58.81 48.75 6.45
CA THR A 787 58.81 50.15 5.93
C THR A 787 57.77 50.40 4.78
N PRO A 788 57.38 51.65 4.45
CA PRO A 788 56.10 51.97 3.75
C PRO A 788 56.20 52.69 2.39
N ASN A 789 55.09 52.72 1.61
CA ASN A 789 54.43 53.91 1.02
C ASN A 789 53.42 53.57 -0.11
N GLU A 790 52.34 54.37 -0.21
CA GLU A 790 51.68 54.94 -1.42
C GLU A 790 50.14 55.06 -1.32
N GLU A 791 49.60 56.14 -1.92
CA GLU A 791 48.20 56.59 -1.81
C GLU A 791 47.23 55.86 -2.77
N VAL A 792 45.93 55.86 -2.45
CA VAL A 792 44.87 55.32 -3.33
C VAL A 792 43.91 56.42 -3.78
N VAL A 793 43.77 56.55 -5.11
CA VAL A 793 42.79 57.43 -5.78
C VAL A 793 41.56 56.62 -6.22
N GLN A 794 40.35 57.17 -6.05
CA GLN A 794 39.12 56.54 -6.55
C GLN A 794 38.92 56.74 -8.06
N ARG A 795 38.39 55.72 -8.75
CA ARG A 795 37.98 55.77 -10.17
C ARG A 795 36.61 55.14 -10.37
N GLN A 796 35.78 55.72 -11.24
CA GLN A 796 34.52 55.12 -11.71
C GLN A 796 34.72 54.37 -13.04
N LEU A 797 33.94 53.31 -13.25
CA LEU A 797 33.93 52.46 -14.44
C LEU A 797 33.33 53.19 -15.65
N ASN A 798 33.85 52.90 -16.85
CA ASN A 798 33.48 53.55 -18.10
C ASN A 798 32.40 52.75 -18.87
N GLN A 799 32.04 53.24 -20.06
CA GLN A 799 30.93 52.69 -20.86
C GLN A 799 31.30 51.42 -21.65
N GLU A 800 32.58 51.09 -21.84
CA GLU A 800 32.99 49.80 -22.40
C GLU A 800 32.76 48.67 -21.39
N GLU A 801 33.06 48.92 -20.11
CA GLU A 801 32.89 47.94 -19.02
C GLU A 801 31.40 47.58 -18.78
N LYS A 802 30.46 48.42 -19.21
CA LYS A 802 29.01 48.14 -19.18
C LYS A 802 28.48 47.31 -20.35
N ASN A 803 29.26 47.19 -21.44
CA ASN A 803 28.82 46.49 -22.65
C ASN A 803 29.16 44.99 -22.66
N SER A 804 29.82 44.48 -21.62
CA SER A 804 30.23 43.07 -21.48
C SER A 804 29.17 42.16 -20.82
N ILE A 805 27.89 42.51 -20.92
CA ILE A 805 26.77 41.73 -20.33
C ILE A 805 26.16 40.83 -21.41
N CYS A 806 26.32 39.52 -21.28
CA CYS A 806 25.81 38.53 -22.24
C CYS A 806 24.30 38.24 -22.06
N PRO A 807 23.52 38.11 -23.14
CA PRO A 807 22.12 37.69 -23.07
C PRO A 807 21.97 36.17 -22.87
N PRO A 808 20.85 35.69 -22.28
CA PRO A 808 20.64 34.27 -21.99
C PRO A 808 20.40 33.43 -23.25
N GLN A 809 21.05 32.25 -23.31
CA GLN A 809 20.89 31.26 -24.39
C GLN A 809 19.98 30.10 -23.93
N THR A 810 18.86 29.91 -24.63
CA THR A 810 17.89 28.83 -24.38
C THR A 810 18.05 27.66 -25.35
N THR A 811 18.94 26.71 -25.05
CA THR A 811 18.85 25.34 -25.59
C THR A 811 19.71 24.36 -24.79
N VAL A 812 19.15 23.18 -24.47
CA VAL A 812 19.89 22.03 -23.91
C VAL A 812 20.26 21.09 -25.05
N ALA A 813 21.52 20.66 -25.11
CA ALA A 813 21.99 19.62 -26.03
C ALA A 813 22.53 18.42 -25.25
N PHE A 814 22.03 17.22 -25.55
CA PHE A 814 22.49 15.97 -24.96
C PHE A 814 23.88 15.59 -25.48
N ASN A 815 24.80 15.27 -24.57
CA ASN A 815 26.04 14.57 -24.93
C ASN A 815 25.87 13.07 -24.65
N GLN A 816 25.86 12.25 -25.70
CA GLN A 816 25.94 10.79 -25.58
C GLN A 816 27.38 10.35 -25.28
N GLY A 817 27.53 9.37 -24.39
CA GLY A 817 28.83 8.76 -24.08
C GLY A 817 29.41 8.01 -25.28
N LYS A 818 30.72 8.19 -25.53
CA LYS A 818 31.43 7.42 -26.56
C LYS A 818 31.79 6.02 -26.09
N ASN A 819 31.13 5.03 -26.68
CA ASN A 819 31.62 3.66 -26.72
C ASN A 819 32.89 3.58 -27.61
N THR A 820 33.88 2.76 -27.24
CA THR A 820 35.16 2.66 -27.95
C THR A 820 35.21 1.45 -28.90
N ARG A 821 35.30 1.69 -30.22
CA ARG A 821 36.02 0.80 -31.17
C ARG A 821 36.27 1.51 -32.51
N GLY A 822 37.42 1.19 -33.13
CA GLY A 822 38.12 2.02 -34.12
C GLY A 822 37.44 2.29 -35.46
N GLY A 823 37.86 3.40 -36.09
CA GLY A 823 37.47 3.84 -37.43
C GLY A 823 38.18 5.15 -37.81
N GLN A 824 38.70 5.23 -39.04
CA GLN A 824 39.66 6.21 -39.56
C GLN A 824 39.47 7.72 -39.25
N THR A 825 40.60 8.42 -39.18
CA THR A 825 40.74 9.87 -39.18
C THR A 825 40.38 10.52 -40.52
N THR A 826 39.64 11.63 -40.47
CA THR A 826 39.69 12.70 -41.47
C THR A 826 39.70 14.05 -40.77
N THR A 827 40.66 14.91 -41.14
CA THR A 827 40.88 16.23 -40.53
C THR A 827 40.11 17.32 -41.27
N ILE A 828 39.41 18.18 -40.53
CA ILE A 828 38.99 19.51 -40.99
C ILE A 828 39.33 20.53 -39.87
N SER A 829 39.75 21.72 -40.28
CA SER A 829 40.50 22.73 -39.52
C SER A 829 39.74 23.50 -38.43
N GLN A 830 40.42 23.79 -37.32
CA GLN A 830 40.03 24.80 -36.32
C GLN A 830 40.18 26.25 -36.84
N PRO A 831 39.28 27.17 -36.47
CA PRO A 831 39.57 28.59 -36.25
C PRO A 831 40.01 28.86 -34.79
N PRO A 832 40.66 30.00 -34.49
CA PRO A 832 41.34 30.22 -33.21
C PRO A 832 40.43 30.65 -32.04
N ASN A 833 40.79 30.20 -30.83
CA ASN A 833 40.21 30.59 -29.54
C ASN A 833 40.09 32.11 -29.33
N LYS A 834 38.94 32.56 -28.83
CA LYS A 834 38.82 33.75 -27.96
C LYS A 834 37.49 33.82 -27.16
N ASP A 835 37.12 32.74 -26.49
CA ASP A 835 36.01 32.76 -25.52
C ASP A 835 36.50 33.22 -24.13
N THR A 836 35.94 34.33 -23.63
CA THR A 836 36.23 34.91 -22.30
C THR A 836 34.98 34.92 -21.42
N CYS A 837 34.32 33.76 -21.33
CA CYS A 837 33.13 33.54 -20.50
C CYS A 837 33.18 32.16 -19.79
N THR A 838 34.25 31.92 -19.02
CA THR A 838 34.37 30.75 -18.15
C THR A 838 33.98 31.07 -16.71
N THR A 839 32.81 30.57 -16.30
CA THR A 839 32.45 30.18 -14.91
C THR A 839 32.78 31.16 -13.78
N ALA A 840 31.86 32.09 -13.50
CA ALA A 840 31.59 32.58 -12.15
C ALA A 840 30.12 33.04 -12.03
N ASN A 841 29.53 32.87 -10.85
CA ASN A 841 28.23 33.39 -10.39
C ASN A 841 26.96 32.87 -11.11
N LYS A 842 26.29 31.91 -10.46
CA LYS A 842 24.85 31.64 -10.65
C LYS A 842 24.13 31.83 -9.31
N GLU A 843 23.61 33.02 -9.06
CA GLU A 843 22.54 33.19 -8.07
C GLU A 843 21.19 33.04 -8.78
N ASN A 844 20.49 31.94 -8.53
CA ASN A 844 19.10 31.77 -8.95
C ASN A 844 18.19 32.13 -7.77
N ILE A 845 17.58 33.32 -7.80
CA ILE A 845 16.63 33.75 -6.77
C ILE A 845 15.26 33.12 -7.06
N LEU A 846 14.86 32.14 -6.25
CA LEU A 846 13.47 31.68 -6.19
C LEU A 846 12.64 32.63 -5.32
N LYS A 847 11.45 33.00 -5.81
CA LYS A 847 10.54 33.93 -5.13
C LYS A 847 9.22 33.23 -4.79
N VAL A 848 9.08 32.83 -3.53
CA VAL A 848 7.83 32.27 -2.99
C VAL A 848 6.71 33.32 -3.05
N VAL A 849 5.52 32.90 -3.45
CA VAL A 849 4.29 33.72 -3.50
C VAL A 849 3.23 33.08 -2.57
N PRO A 850 2.33 33.84 -1.90
CA PRO A 850 1.63 33.35 -0.69
C PRO A 850 0.45 32.38 -0.92
N ASP A 851 0.61 31.32 -1.73
CA ASP A 851 -0.43 30.32 -2.02
C ASP A 851 -0.03 28.85 -1.70
N ASN A 852 1.11 28.65 -1.03
CA ASN A 852 1.69 27.34 -0.69
C ASN A 852 2.04 26.45 -1.89
N ARG A 853 2.63 27.05 -2.93
CA ARG A 853 3.38 26.36 -3.98
C ARG A 853 4.77 27.00 -4.15
N ILE A 854 5.74 26.17 -4.54
CA ILE A 854 7.13 26.54 -4.83
C ILE A 854 7.25 27.04 -6.27
#